data_AF-A0A8H5RMT0-F1
#
_entry.id   AF-A0A8H5RMT0-F1
#
_cell.length_a   1.000
_cell.length_b   1.000
_cell.length_c   1.000
_cell.angle_alpha   90.00
_cell.angle_beta   90.00
_cell.angle_gamma   90.00
#
_symmetry.space_group_name_H-M   'P 1'
#
loop_
_entity.id
_entity.type
_entity.pdbx_description
1 polymer ?
#
loop_
_entity_poly.entity_id
_entity_poly.type
_entity_poly.pdbx_seq_one_letter_code
_entity_poly.pdbx_strand_id
1 'polypeptide(L)'
;MISVVMKPMDQTVSHVPKAGAEREACIRIEPEGFFLRPPPTPRHLSSFITPDDQLFQTIHMGAAVVNEAKWLLVIDGLVRKPFALSLAQLKALPQTSVTSFHECYGSPLKPPTSNPWRIGNVVWTGVQLSTILALGGPLPEANFVWSEGLDHGKFFEYEADRYQKDLPVTKAQRPEVLLAWEINGEPLCKERGGPVRLVVPGWFGTNSTKWICRLSLQGSRAPGPFASVLYNEKDPSNAEGFRMRPVWEVEVNSMITKPADLEVICAGLVTVEGWSWSHDGVALVEISKDEGKSWVRGKVDGKEDQAWQKFTAAIELEPGVWKLIARATSERLPHSPKDTDISSSVISSSTSRYPQALSIMAPFEPKYNNEVQQMMFVAGETQDIANETAALVEQIVREQIIHLLTKAKELSARRGDKFIAVKDILFQVRHDTARMTRLQNVIRWKKLRGEARKTASDKDKPENDAEDSFSDTDNAAEDIAKKTTEASAALMPWDEEFMFAVRPPGGDADAVQISEQSRERLIWADEVTSKMSGEEYTKWCSYRKASFHRAKEARFREWACIGVVADLRKKDEAIEILSSIAVEMVKRLTDMALSIQAQEITTQGGKEHEAAAAALQARRQGLFLMSNPQRPAIDARHIRKAFEMTQSQPKIRGYQLNRRVGPKPLQLI
;
A
#
# COMPACT_ATOMS: atom_id res chain seq x y z
N MET A 1 -52.51 6.50 -14.96
CA MET A 1 -53.03 5.26 -14.35
C MET A 1 -52.57 4.08 -15.19
N ILE A 2 -51.45 3.46 -14.84
CA ILE A 2 -51.09 2.13 -15.35
C ILE A 2 -51.02 1.26 -14.09
N SER A 3 -52.10 0.51 -13.87
CA SER A 3 -52.24 -0.40 -12.75
C SER A 3 -51.41 -1.65 -13.04
N VAL A 4 -50.18 -1.71 -12.51
CA VAL A 4 -49.42 -2.96 -12.44
C VAL A 4 -50.14 -3.84 -11.42
N VAL A 5 -50.82 -4.88 -11.90
CA VAL A 5 -51.46 -5.89 -11.06
C VAL A 5 -50.37 -6.65 -10.31
N MET A 6 -50.10 -6.24 -9.07
CA MET A 6 -49.29 -7.03 -8.13
C MET A 6 -50.07 -8.30 -7.78
N LYS A 7 -49.48 -9.47 -8.05
CA LYS A 7 -49.99 -10.74 -7.49
C LYS A 7 -50.08 -10.63 -5.96
N PRO A 8 -51.06 -11.26 -5.32
CA PRO A 8 -51.23 -11.17 -3.86
C PRO A 8 -49.96 -11.67 -3.16
N MET A 9 -49.26 -10.74 -2.51
CA MET A 9 -47.92 -10.85 -1.94
C MET A 9 -47.91 -11.53 -0.55
N ASP A 10 -49.01 -12.17 -0.15
CA ASP A 10 -49.23 -12.64 1.23
C ASP A 10 -48.48 -13.94 1.57
N GLN A 11 -47.89 -14.61 0.57
CA GLN A 11 -47.13 -15.87 0.75
C GLN A 11 -45.61 -15.72 0.66
N THR A 12 -45.06 -14.53 0.42
CA THR A 12 -43.62 -14.35 0.15
C THR A 12 -42.77 -13.97 1.36
N VAL A 13 -43.37 -13.72 2.53
CA VAL A 13 -42.66 -13.25 3.71
C VAL A 13 -42.91 -14.15 4.92
N SER A 14 -41.86 -14.47 5.67
CA SER A 14 -41.95 -15.30 6.87
C SER A 14 -42.26 -14.45 8.10
N HIS A 15 -42.85 -15.05 9.14
CA HIS A 15 -42.95 -14.40 10.45
C HIS A 15 -41.57 -14.00 10.98
N VAL A 16 -41.51 -12.90 11.75
CA VAL A 16 -40.28 -12.50 12.44
C VAL A 16 -39.81 -13.65 13.32
N PRO A 17 -38.57 -14.13 13.16
CA PRO A 17 -38.06 -15.22 13.95
C PRO A 17 -37.81 -14.77 15.40
N LYS A 18 -37.45 -15.71 16.29
CA LYS A 18 -37.01 -15.36 17.65
C LYS A 18 -35.89 -14.33 17.59
N ALA A 19 -35.88 -13.39 18.53
CA ALA A 19 -34.87 -12.34 18.57
C ALA A 19 -33.45 -12.95 18.55
N GLY A 20 -32.62 -12.50 17.60
CA GLY A 20 -31.25 -12.98 17.44
C GLY A 20 -31.11 -14.16 16.48
N ALA A 21 -32.20 -14.77 15.98
CA ALA A 21 -32.11 -15.87 15.02
C ALA A 21 -31.41 -15.45 13.71
N GLU A 22 -31.52 -14.18 13.30
CA GLU A 22 -30.79 -13.64 12.14
C GLU A 22 -29.27 -13.76 12.29
N ARG A 23 -28.78 -13.85 13.53
CA ARG A 23 -27.35 -13.89 13.88
C ARG A 23 -26.76 -15.29 13.70
N GLU A 24 -27.59 -16.34 13.68
CA GLU A 24 -27.15 -17.72 13.43
C GLU A 24 -26.57 -17.93 12.03
N ALA A 25 -26.81 -16.98 11.11
CA ALA A 25 -26.18 -16.96 9.80
C ALA A 25 -24.68 -16.62 9.88
N CYS A 26 -24.21 -15.95 10.93
CA CYS A 26 -22.79 -15.66 11.11
C CYS A 26 -22.06 -16.88 11.67
N ILE A 27 -21.23 -17.52 10.85
CA ILE A 27 -20.42 -18.67 11.26
C ILE A 27 -19.28 -18.22 12.20
N ARG A 28 -18.58 -17.15 11.81
CA ARG A 28 -17.48 -16.53 12.56
C ARG A 28 -17.11 -15.18 11.94
N ILE A 29 -16.31 -14.39 12.66
CA ILE A 29 -15.63 -13.20 12.14
C ILE A 29 -14.21 -13.59 11.72
N GLU A 30 -13.82 -13.33 10.46
CA GLU A 30 -12.49 -13.70 9.95
C GLU A 30 -12.02 -12.79 8.79
N PRO A 31 -10.90 -12.05 8.93
CA PRO A 31 -10.16 -11.83 10.17
C PRO A 31 -10.97 -10.97 11.15
N GLU A 32 -10.66 -11.06 12.44
CA GLU A 32 -11.18 -10.18 13.47
C GLU A 32 -10.52 -8.79 13.41
N GLY A 33 -11.25 -7.77 13.87
CA GLY A 33 -10.75 -6.42 14.04
C GLY A 33 -10.69 -5.57 12.77
N PHE A 34 -9.99 -4.45 12.86
CA PHE A 34 -9.97 -3.44 11.80
C PHE A 34 -9.14 -3.88 10.60
N PHE A 35 -9.71 -3.75 9.41
CA PHE A 35 -9.02 -3.98 8.14
C PHE A 35 -9.24 -2.81 7.19
N LEU A 36 -8.15 -2.39 6.54
CA LEU A 36 -8.15 -1.35 5.52
C LEU A 36 -7.28 -1.78 4.33
N ARG A 37 -7.89 -1.83 3.15
CA ARG A 37 -7.18 -1.81 1.86
C ARG A 37 -7.36 -0.43 1.25
N PRO A 38 -6.29 0.38 1.09
CA PRO A 38 -6.40 1.63 0.35
C PRO A 38 -6.63 1.34 -1.15
N PRO A 39 -7.21 2.28 -1.92
CA PRO A 39 -7.24 2.18 -3.37
C PRO A 39 -5.83 2.43 -3.94
N PRO A 40 -5.59 2.12 -5.22
CA PRO A 40 -4.34 2.51 -5.89
C PRO A 40 -4.30 4.04 -6.07
N THR A 41 -3.15 4.53 -6.52
CA THR A 41 -2.98 5.95 -6.82
C THR A 41 -3.96 6.42 -7.92
N PRO A 42 -4.36 7.71 -7.94
CA PRO A 42 -5.35 8.26 -8.88
C PRO A 42 -5.14 7.88 -10.35
N ARG A 43 -3.89 7.81 -10.81
CA ARG A 43 -3.54 7.38 -12.19
C ARG A 43 -4.08 6.01 -12.59
N HIS A 44 -4.31 5.12 -11.63
CA HIS A 44 -4.85 3.79 -11.87
C HIS A 44 -6.38 3.75 -11.80
N LEU A 45 -7.02 4.79 -11.25
CA LEU A 45 -8.47 4.94 -11.16
C LEU A 45 -9.04 5.67 -12.38
N SER A 46 -8.55 5.37 -13.59
CA SER A 46 -8.96 6.05 -14.83
C SER A 46 -10.16 5.42 -15.53
N SER A 47 -10.57 4.21 -15.12
CA SER A 47 -11.72 3.51 -15.70
C SER A 47 -13.03 4.00 -15.09
N PHE A 48 -14.09 4.18 -15.90
CA PHE A 48 -15.40 4.63 -15.39
C PHE A 48 -15.99 3.68 -14.35
N ILE A 49 -15.93 2.38 -14.59
CA ILE A 49 -16.21 1.34 -13.58
C ILE A 49 -14.88 0.88 -12.99
N THR A 50 -14.74 1.02 -11.68
CA THR A 50 -13.54 0.63 -10.93
C THR A 50 -13.51 -0.89 -10.75
N PRO A 51 -12.45 -1.58 -11.22
CA PRO A 51 -12.25 -3.01 -10.99
C PRO A 51 -12.18 -3.35 -9.49
N ASP A 52 -12.62 -4.56 -9.10
CA ASP A 52 -12.67 -4.92 -7.67
C ASP A 52 -11.30 -4.88 -6.99
N ASP A 53 -10.23 -5.26 -7.68
CA ASP A 53 -8.86 -5.25 -7.15
C ASP A 53 -8.33 -3.83 -6.87
N GLN A 54 -8.94 -2.81 -7.49
CA GLN A 54 -8.61 -1.39 -7.29
C GLN A 54 -9.52 -0.69 -6.28
N LEU A 55 -10.64 -1.30 -5.88
CA LEU A 55 -11.52 -0.70 -4.88
C LEU A 55 -10.86 -0.68 -3.49
N PHE A 56 -11.09 0.37 -2.70
CA PHE A 56 -10.72 0.34 -1.28
C PHE A 56 -11.59 -0.66 -0.51
N GLN A 57 -11.13 -1.12 0.65
CA GLN A 57 -11.91 -1.93 1.60
C GLN A 57 -11.75 -1.36 3.00
N THR A 58 -12.85 -1.15 3.71
CA THR A 58 -12.84 -0.74 5.13
C THR A 58 -13.73 -1.69 5.92
N ILE A 59 -13.20 -2.26 7.00
CA ILE A 59 -13.90 -3.18 7.90
C ILE A 59 -13.54 -2.80 9.32
N HIS A 60 -14.54 -2.54 10.17
CA HIS A 60 -14.31 -2.02 11.52
C HIS A 60 -13.97 -3.11 12.53
N MET A 61 -14.78 -4.16 12.59
CA MET A 61 -14.74 -5.17 13.66
C MET A 61 -14.37 -6.57 13.15
N GLY A 62 -14.16 -6.70 11.84
CA GLY A 62 -13.80 -7.93 11.16
C GLY A 62 -14.85 -8.36 10.14
N ALA A 63 -14.52 -9.33 9.28
CA ALA A 63 -15.40 -9.74 8.19
C ALA A 63 -16.25 -10.95 8.57
N ALA A 64 -17.58 -10.82 8.51
CA ALA A 64 -18.47 -11.94 8.81
C ALA A 64 -18.43 -13.02 7.72
N VAL A 65 -18.18 -14.27 8.11
CA VAL A 65 -18.37 -15.45 7.27
C VAL A 65 -19.82 -15.90 7.40
N VAL A 66 -20.61 -15.72 6.34
CA VAL A 66 -22.06 -15.91 6.38
C VAL A 66 -22.47 -17.24 5.74
N ASN A 67 -23.34 -17.99 6.43
CA ASN A 67 -24.06 -19.11 5.85
C ASN A 67 -25.30 -18.59 5.10
N GLU A 68 -25.25 -18.57 3.78
CA GLU A 68 -26.34 -18.07 2.93
C GLU A 68 -27.67 -18.80 3.13
N ALA A 69 -27.65 -20.10 3.44
CA ALA A 69 -28.86 -20.89 3.64
C ALA A 69 -29.59 -20.53 4.95
N LYS A 70 -28.87 -19.97 5.93
CA LYS A 70 -29.42 -19.48 7.20
C LYS A 70 -29.66 -17.96 7.19
N TRP A 71 -29.19 -17.26 6.17
CA TRP A 71 -29.28 -15.80 6.14
C TRP A 71 -30.74 -15.35 6.07
N LEU A 72 -31.07 -14.43 6.97
CA LEU A 72 -32.37 -13.79 7.05
C LEU A 72 -32.18 -12.28 7.17
N LEU A 73 -33.03 -11.54 6.47
CA LEU A 73 -33.23 -10.11 6.70
C LEU A 73 -34.52 -9.92 7.50
N VAL A 74 -34.40 -9.36 8.69
CA VAL A 74 -35.53 -9.03 9.56
C VAL A 74 -35.95 -7.58 9.38
N ILE A 75 -37.26 -7.35 9.20
CA ILE A 75 -37.87 -6.03 9.11
C ILE A 75 -38.85 -5.87 10.27
N ASP A 76 -38.62 -4.91 11.16
CA ASP A 76 -39.42 -4.70 12.36
C ASP A 76 -39.48 -3.22 12.81
N GLY A 77 -39.87 -3.01 14.07
CA GLY A 77 -40.04 -1.68 14.67
C GLY A 77 -41.39 -1.07 14.29
N LEU A 78 -41.37 0.19 13.89
CA LEU A 78 -42.54 1.00 13.52
C LEU A 78 -43.06 0.66 12.12
N VAL A 79 -43.53 -0.58 11.96
CA VAL A 79 -44.15 -1.13 10.74
C VAL A 79 -45.47 -1.81 11.09
N ARG A 80 -46.42 -1.83 10.14
CA ARG A 80 -47.72 -2.51 10.32
C ARG A 80 -47.58 -4.03 10.34
N LYS A 81 -46.71 -4.58 9.49
CA LYS A 81 -46.49 -6.02 9.34
C LYS A 81 -45.00 -6.33 9.45
N PRO A 82 -44.47 -6.60 10.65
CA PRO A 82 -43.10 -7.10 10.81
C PRO A 82 -42.92 -8.45 10.09
N PHE A 83 -41.78 -8.66 9.45
CA PHE A 83 -41.52 -9.87 8.67
C PHE A 83 -40.03 -10.19 8.52
N ALA A 84 -39.72 -11.37 7.98
CA ALA A 84 -38.38 -11.75 7.59
C ALA A 84 -38.34 -12.31 6.16
N LEU A 85 -37.21 -12.09 5.47
CA LEU A 85 -36.92 -12.60 4.13
C LEU A 85 -35.68 -13.50 4.16
N SER A 86 -35.77 -14.67 3.55
CA SER A 86 -34.59 -15.46 3.15
C SER A 86 -33.89 -14.83 1.94
N LEU A 87 -32.66 -15.26 1.66
CA LEU A 87 -31.92 -14.80 0.48
C LEU A 87 -32.66 -15.11 -0.83
N ALA A 88 -33.29 -16.28 -0.92
CA ALA A 88 -34.07 -16.67 -2.09
C ALA A 88 -35.33 -15.81 -2.27
N GLN A 89 -36.04 -15.50 -1.17
CA GLN A 89 -37.20 -14.61 -1.21
C GLN A 89 -36.80 -13.18 -1.61
N LEU A 90 -35.68 -12.67 -1.08
CA LEU A 90 -35.16 -11.36 -1.46
C LEU A 90 -34.83 -11.29 -2.96
N LYS A 91 -34.09 -12.28 -3.48
CA LYS A 91 -33.71 -12.34 -4.91
C LYS A 91 -34.89 -12.56 -5.87
N ALA A 92 -36.04 -13.02 -5.37
CA ALA A 92 -37.26 -13.17 -6.15
C ALA A 92 -38.06 -11.86 -6.31
N LEU A 93 -37.73 -10.81 -5.56
CA LEU A 93 -38.35 -9.49 -5.70
C LEU A 93 -37.81 -8.75 -6.94
N PRO A 94 -38.51 -7.70 -7.43
CA PRO A 94 -38.04 -6.90 -8.55
C PRO A 94 -36.64 -6.32 -8.31
N GLN A 95 -35.70 -6.73 -9.15
CA GLN A 95 -34.31 -6.27 -9.10
C GLN A 95 -34.07 -5.06 -10.01
N THR A 96 -33.08 -4.26 -9.64
CA THR A 96 -32.58 -3.12 -10.43
C THR A 96 -31.06 -3.04 -10.29
N SER A 97 -30.43 -2.34 -11.23
CA SER A 97 -29.03 -1.96 -11.11
C SER A 97 -28.90 -0.44 -10.98
N VAL A 98 -27.91 0.02 -10.21
CA VAL A 98 -27.58 1.44 -10.04
C VAL A 98 -26.08 1.62 -10.17
N THR A 99 -25.64 2.48 -11.09
CA THR A 99 -24.25 2.91 -11.14
C THR A 99 -24.03 4.02 -10.12
N SER A 100 -23.05 3.84 -9.23
CA SER A 100 -22.75 4.85 -8.21
C SER A 100 -21.29 4.89 -7.79
N PHE A 101 -20.84 6.10 -7.44
CA PHE A 101 -19.60 6.24 -6.70
C PHE A 101 -19.82 5.80 -5.25
N HIS A 102 -18.76 5.30 -4.62
CA HIS A 102 -18.76 4.87 -3.23
C HIS A 102 -17.55 5.47 -2.51
N GLU A 103 -17.78 6.41 -1.60
CA GLU A 103 -16.69 7.13 -0.91
C GLU A 103 -16.62 6.78 0.57
N CYS A 104 -15.41 6.51 1.08
CA CYS A 104 -15.18 6.43 2.52
C CYS A 104 -14.90 7.82 3.11
N TYR A 105 -15.63 8.16 4.19
CA TYR A 105 -15.35 9.36 4.99
C TYR A 105 -13.94 9.42 5.58
N GLY A 106 -13.21 8.30 5.62
CA GLY A 106 -11.90 8.23 6.27
C GLY A 106 -12.01 7.74 7.72
N SER A 107 -11.18 8.28 8.62
CA SER A 107 -11.14 7.82 10.01
C SER A 107 -12.24 8.49 10.84
N PRO A 108 -13.13 7.73 11.51
CA PRO A 108 -14.11 8.30 12.42
C PRO A 108 -13.48 8.83 13.72
N LEU A 109 -12.29 8.33 14.10
CA LEU A 109 -11.56 8.76 15.30
C LEU A 109 -10.79 10.06 15.07
N LYS A 110 -10.31 10.24 13.84
CA LYS A 110 -9.62 11.45 13.40
C LYS A 110 -10.23 11.86 12.06
N PRO A 111 -11.36 12.60 12.10
CA PRO A 111 -11.98 13.15 10.89
C PRO A 111 -10.92 13.76 9.97
N PRO A 112 -10.90 13.36 8.69
CA PRO A 112 -9.87 13.86 7.80
C PRO A 112 -10.08 15.34 7.49
N THR A 113 -8.98 16.07 7.33
CA THR A 113 -8.97 17.47 6.89
C THR A 113 -8.90 17.61 5.37
N SER A 114 -8.66 16.50 4.66
CA SER A 114 -8.59 16.42 3.20
C SER A 114 -9.12 15.07 2.73
N ASN A 115 -9.63 14.99 1.51
CA ASN A 115 -10.17 13.75 0.97
C ASN A 115 -9.08 12.65 0.94
N PRO A 116 -9.32 11.45 1.51
CA PRO A 116 -8.36 10.35 1.47
C PRO A 116 -8.34 9.61 0.12
N TRP A 117 -9.16 10.04 -0.85
CA TRP A 117 -9.47 9.40 -2.13
C TRP A 117 -9.74 7.91 -2.03
N ARG A 118 -10.42 7.51 -0.95
CA ARG A 118 -10.97 6.17 -0.78
C ARG A 118 -12.31 6.10 -1.50
N ILE A 119 -12.23 6.05 -2.82
CA ILE A 119 -13.36 6.17 -3.75
C ILE A 119 -13.28 5.07 -4.82
N GLY A 120 -14.42 4.72 -5.39
CA GLY A 120 -14.53 3.96 -6.62
C GLY A 120 -15.96 4.05 -7.16
N ASN A 121 -16.13 3.83 -8.46
CA ASN A 121 -17.43 3.87 -9.12
C ASN A 121 -17.80 2.49 -9.66
N VAL A 122 -18.98 1.99 -9.30
CA VAL A 122 -19.36 0.59 -9.49
C VAL A 122 -20.83 0.47 -9.83
N VAL A 123 -21.21 -0.68 -10.38
CA VAL A 123 -22.61 -1.04 -10.61
C VAL A 123 -23.06 -1.97 -9.50
N TRP A 124 -24.11 -1.60 -8.76
CA TRP A 124 -24.74 -2.47 -7.78
C TRP A 124 -26.00 -3.08 -8.36
N THR A 125 -26.25 -4.37 -8.12
CA THR A 125 -27.53 -5.01 -8.46
C THR A 125 -28.19 -5.56 -7.21
N GLY A 126 -29.49 -5.29 -7.07
CA GLY A 126 -30.25 -5.62 -5.88
C GLY A 126 -31.73 -5.23 -5.94
N VAL A 127 -32.39 -5.23 -4.79
CA VAL A 127 -33.78 -4.76 -4.63
C VAL A 127 -33.79 -3.36 -4.03
N GLN A 128 -34.66 -2.48 -4.53
CA GLN A 128 -34.84 -1.16 -3.94
C GLN A 128 -35.36 -1.27 -2.51
N LEU A 129 -34.73 -0.55 -1.57
CA LEU A 129 -35.13 -0.56 -0.17
C LEU A 129 -36.58 -0.11 0.02
N SER A 130 -37.06 0.82 -0.82
CA SER A 130 -38.47 1.26 -0.88
C SER A 130 -39.46 0.09 -1.05
N THR A 131 -39.10 -0.92 -1.84
CA THR A 131 -39.93 -2.11 -2.08
C THR A 131 -40.03 -2.97 -0.82
N ILE A 132 -38.93 -3.11 -0.09
CA ILE A 132 -38.90 -3.84 1.19
C ILE A 132 -39.68 -3.09 2.27
N LEU A 133 -39.54 -1.76 2.34
CA LEU A 133 -40.29 -0.96 3.29
C LEU A 133 -41.79 -1.01 3.00
N ALA A 134 -42.20 -0.96 1.73
CA ALA A 134 -43.60 -1.06 1.33
C ALA A 134 -44.27 -2.37 1.80
N LEU A 135 -43.54 -3.49 1.79
CA LEU A 135 -44.02 -4.78 2.32
C LEU A 135 -44.36 -4.73 3.81
N GLY A 136 -43.55 -4.02 4.61
CA GLY A 136 -43.78 -3.88 6.05
C GLY A 136 -44.86 -2.84 6.39
N GLY A 137 -45.03 -1.85 5.51
CA GLY A 137 -45.95 -0.73 5.70
C GLY A 137 -45.53 0.16 6.86
N PRO A 138 -44.63 1.15 6.64
CA PRO A 138 -44.13 2.03 7.69
C PRO A 138 -45.28 2.75 8.42
N LEU A 139 -45.15 2.90 9.73
CA LEU A 139 -46.05 3.73 10.54
C LEU A 139 -45.66 5.22 10.42
N PRO A 140 -46.61 6.16 10.61
CA PRO A 140 -46.34 7.60 10.49
C PRO A 140 -45.22 8.12 11.41
N GLU A 141 -45.00 7.46 12.55
CA GLU A 141 -43.99 7.82 13.55
C GLU A 141 -42.57 7.34 13.17
N ALA A 142 -42.43 6.54 12.11
CA ALA A 142 -41.14 6.04 11.64
C ALA A 142 -40.34 7.16 10.95
N ASN A 143 -39.31 7.66 11.62
CA ASN A 143 -38.44 8.71 11.09
C ASN A 143 -37.12 8.17 10.53
N PHE A 144 -36.62 7.06 11.09
CA PHE A 144 -35.35 6.46 10.74
C PHE A 144 -35.50 4.96 10.45
N VAL A 145 -34.60 4.45 9.63
CA VAL A 145 -34.36 3.02 9.45
C VAL A 145 -33.00 2.72 10.08
N TRP A 146 -32.97 1.91 11.13
CA TRP A 146 -31.73 1.38 11.69
C TRP A 146 -31.30 0.18 10.85
N SER A 147 -30.06 0.19 10.39
CA SER A 147 -29.46 -0.89 9.62
C SER A 147 -28.42 -1.60 10.48
N GLU A 148 -28.49 -2.93 10.54
CA GLU A 148 -27.58 -3.74 11.36
C GLU A 148 -26.90 -4.82 10.53
N GLY A 149 -25.57 -4.89 10.67
CA GLY A 149 -24.73 -5.94 10.09
C GLY A 149 -24.50 -7.10 11.05
N LEU A 150 -24.11 -8.26 10.51
CA LEU A 150 -23.69 -9.43 11.28
C LEU A 150 -22.32 -9.27 11.95
N ASP A 151 -21.49 -8.33 11.48
CA ASP A 151 -20.18 -8.06 12.05
C ASP A 151 -20.27 -7.46 13.44
N HIS A 152 -19.39 -7.91 14.32
CA HIS A 152 -19.36 -7.59 15.74
C HIS A 152 -17.94 -7.74 16.28
N GLY A 153 -17.67 -7.13 17.42
CA GLY A 153 -16.37 -7.19 18.08
C GLY A 153 -15.86 -5.81 18.47
N LYS A 154 -14.54 -5.65 18.43
CA LYS A 154 -13.85 -4.47 18.94
C LYS A 154 -13.31 -3.59 17.81
N PHE A 155 -13.56 -2.29 17.90
CA PHE A 155 -12.95 -1.25 17.10
C PHE A 155 -12.33 -0.21 18.04
N PHE A 156 -11.00 -0.31 18.25
CA PHE A 156 -10.27 0.49 19.24
C PHE A 156 -10.88 0.36 20.65
N GLU A 157 -11.34 1.44 21.27
CA GLU A 157 -11.96 1.45 22.59
C GLU A 157 -13.45 1.08 22.58
N TYR A 158 -14.05 0.97 21.38
CA TYR A 158 -15.46 0.64 21.21
C TYR A 158 -15.63 -0.86 21.00
N GLU A 159 -16.43 -1.48 21.86
CA GLU A 159 -16.94 -2.83 21.64
C GLU A 159 -18.40 -2.71 21.22
N ALA A 160 -18.76 -3.36 20.13
CA ALA A 160 -20.14 -3.37 19.65
C ALA A 160 -20.55 -4.79 19.29
N ASP A 161 -21.75 -5.15 19.72
CA ASP A 161 -22.33 -6.43 19.37
C ASP A 161 -22.76 -6.47 17.91
N ARG A 162 -22.87 -5.34 17.21
CA ARG A 162 -23.19 -5.24 15.77
C ARG A 162 -22.69 -3.92 15.18
N TYR A 163 -22.42 -3.90 13.87
CA TYR A 163 -22.31 -2.63 13.16
C TYR A 163 -23.71 -2.06 12.95
N GLN A 164 -23.99 -0.92 13.59
CA GLN A 164 -25.29 -0.26 13.53
C GLN A 164 -25.15 1.16 12.96
N LYS A 165 -25.96 1.45 11.94
CA LYS A 165 -26.13 2.78 11.35
C LYS A 165 -27.61 3.10 11.21
N ASP A 166 -27.90 4.31 10.81
CA ASP A 166 -29.25 4.73 10.50
C ASP A 166 -29.27 5.68 9.29
N LEU A 167 -30.44 5.75 8.67
CA LEU A 167 -30.77 6.72 7.64
C LEU A 167 -32.23 7.18 7.81
N PRO A 168 -32.57 8.43 7.47
CA PRO A 168 -33.96 8.88 7.44
C PRO A 168 -34.81 8.02 6.51
N VAL A 169 -36.08 7.79 6.86
CA VAL A 169 -37.03 7.05 6.01
C VAL A 169 -37.17 7.72 4.64
N THR A 170 -37.10 9.06 4.58
CA THR A 170 -37.13 9.82 3.34
C THR A 170 -35.98 9.47 2.39
N LYS A 171 -34.77 9.23 2.91
CA LYS A 171 -33.64 8.72 2.10
C LYS A 171 -33.81 7.25 1.77
N ALA A 172 -34.28 6.43 2.72
CA ALA A 172 -34.48 5.00 2.53
C ALA A 172 -35.50 4.65 1.42
N GLN A 173 -36.45 5.55 1.16
CA GLN A 173 -37.46 5.40 0.10
C GLN A 173 -36.97 5.85 -1.28
N ARG A 174 -35.77 6.42 -1.39
CA ARG A 174 -35.23 6.89 -2.68
C ARG A 174 -34.91 5.70 -3.61
N PRO A 175 -35.15 5.84 -4.92
CA PRO A 175 -35.02 4.73 -5.88
C PRO A 175 -33.59 4.19 -6.00
N GLU A 176 -32.58 5.01 -5.69
CA GLU A 176 -31.18 4.60 -5.75
C GLU A 176 -30.72 3.74 -4.55
N VAL A 177 -31.49 3.67 -3.45
CA VAL A 177 -31.08 2.94 -2.24
C VAL A 177 -31.44 1.46 -2.36
N LEU A 178 -30.44 0.59 -2.28
CA LEU A 178 -30.58 -0.84 -2.58
C LEU A 178 -30.14 -1.74 -1.43
N LEU A 179 -30.75 -2.91 -1.36
CA LEU A 179 -30.13 -4.11 -0.79
C LEU A 179 -29.48 -4.89 -1.93
N ALA A 180 -28.16 -4.79 -2.04
CA ALA A 180 -27.39 -5.34 -3.14
C ALA A 180 -26.74 -6.68 -2.78
N TRP A 181 -26.69 -7.60 -3.75
CA TRP A 181 -25.98 -8.88 -3.66
C TRP A 181 -24.93 -9.08 -4.78
N GLU A 182 -24.84 -8.13 -5.71
CA GLU A 182 -23.85 -8.09 -6.78
C GLU A 182 -23.18 -6.72 -6.86
N ILE A 183 -21.91 -6.73 -7.28
CA ILE A 183 -21.09 -5.58 -7.61
C ILE A 183 -20.39 -5.84 -8.94
N ASN A 184 -20.52 -4.92 -9.89
CA ASN A 184 -19.95 -5.03 -11.24
C ASN A 184 -20.34 -6.33 -11.97
N GLY A 185 -21.55 -6.83 -11.74
CA GLY A 185 -22.06 -8.07 -12.35
C GLY A 185 -21.60 -9.36 -11.65
N GLU A 186 -20.79 -9.28 -10.62
CA GLU A 186 -20.30 -10.43 -9.85
C GLU A 186 -20.95 -10.46 -8.44
N PRO A 187 -21.21 -11.63 -7.86
CA PRO A 187 -21.70 -11.74 -6.49
C PRO A 187 -20.78 -11.05 -5.48
N LEU A 188 -21.35 -10.43 -4.45
CA LEU A 188 -20.56 -9.81 -3.39
C LEU A 188 -19.71 -10.85 -2.67
N CYS A 189 -18.39 -10.64 -2.68
CA CYS A 189 -17.50 -11.42 -1.83
C CYS A 189 -17.70 -11.06 -0.35
N LYS A 190 -17.16 -11.90 0.53
CA LYS A 190 -17.20 -11.73 1.99
C LYS A 190 -16.77 -10.32 2.39
N GLU A 191 -15.61 -9.85 1.92
CA GLU A 191 -15.04 -8.54 2.29
C GLU A 191 -15.92 -7.35 1.85
N ARG A 192 -16.75 -7.54 0.82
CA ARG A 192 -17.70 -6.57 0.29
C ARG A 192 -19.05 -6.58 1.01
N GLY A 193 -19.25 -7.47 1.98
CA GLY A 193 -20.49 -7.59 2.72
C GLY A 193 -21.43 -8.66 2.18
N GLY A 194 -20.94 -9.62 1.38
CA GLY A 194 -21.75 -10.72 0.88
C GLY A 194 -22.37 -11.56 2.01
N PRO A 195 -23.56 -12.14 1.82
CA PRO A 195 -24.29 -12.21 0.54
C PRO A 195 -25.06 -10.93 0.19
N VAL A 196 -25.38 -10.07 1.16
CA VAL A 196 -26.19 -8.86 0.94
C VAL A 196 -25.66 -7.70 1.78
N ARG A 197 -25.61 -6.51 1.17
CA ARG A 197 -25.34 -5.25 1.86
C ARG A 197 -26.38 -4.20 1.54
N LEU A 198 -26.55 -3.24 2.44
CA LEU A 198 -27.19 -1.97 2.14
C LEU A 198 -26.23 -1.10 1.32
N VAL A 199 -26.75 -0.43 0.30
CA VAL A 199 -26.05 0.57 -0.52
C VAL A 199 -26.87 1.85 -0.53
N VAL A 200 -26.26 2.97 -0.14
CA VAL A 200 -26.91 4.29 -0.06
C VAL A 200 -26.14 5.28 -0.95
N PRO A 201 -26.43 5.33 -2.26
CA PRO A 201 -25.70 6.21 -3.18
C PRO A 201 -25.81 7.70 -2.82
N GLY A 202 -24.74 8.44 -3.09
CA GLY A 202 -24.58 9.84 -2.75
C GLY A 202 -24.28 10.12 -1.27
N TRP A 203 -24.19 9.07 -0.43
CA TRP A 203 -23.81 9.15 0.98
C TRP A 203 -22.48 8.43 1.22
N PHE A 204 -21.75 8.84 2.27
CA PHE A 204 -20.50 8.19 2.65
C PHE A 204 -20.75 6.72 2.97
N GLY A 205 -19.82 5.85 2.57
CA GLY A 205 -19.93 4.41 2.62
C GLY A 205 -20.09 3.82 4.02
N THR A 206 -19.83 4.60 5.07
CA THR A 206 -20.20 4.26 6.46
C THR A 206 -21.70 3.93 6.57
N ASN A 207 -22.57 4.56 5.78
CA ASN A 207 -24.01 4.35 5.81
C ASN A 207 -24.48 3.15 4.95
N SER A 208 -23.56 2.46 4.28
CA SER A 208 -23.84 1.29 3.42
C SER A 208 -23.45 0.00 4.15
N THR A 209 -24.27 -0.37 5.14
CA THR A 209 -24.04 -1.49 6.06
C THR A 209 -23.82 -2.82 5.35
N LYS A 210 -22.70 -3.47 5.66
CA LYS A 210 -22.32 -4.78 5.11
C LYS A 210 -22.92 -5.93 5.92
N TRP A 211 -23.04 -7.10 5.31
CA TRP A 211 -23.59 -8.30 5.95
C TRP A 211 -24.92 -8.02 6.64
N ILE A 212 -25.80 -7.28 5.95
CA ILE A 212 -27.03 -6.76 6.54
C ILE A 212 -27.91 -7.92 7.03
N CYS A 213 -28.44 -7.83 8.23
CA CYS A 213 -29.35 -8.83 8.80
C CYS A 213 -30.65 -8.25 9.37
N ARG A 214 -30.69 -6.94 9.65
CA ARG A 214 -31.89 -6.30 10.20
C ARG A 214 -32.05 -4.86 9.73
N LEU A 215 -33.31 -4.49 9.49
CA LEU A 215 -33.79 -3.13 9.25
C LEU A 215 -34.93 -2.82 10.21
N SER A 216 -34.69 -1.94 11.18
CA SER A 216 -35.69 -1.57 12.19
C SER A 216 -36.17 -0.15 11.98
N LEU A 217 -37.47 0.06 11.79
CA LEU A 217 -38.04 1.41 11.67
C LEU A 217 -38.24 2.00 13.05
N GLN A 218 -37.72 3.21 13.27
CA GLN A 218 -37.64 3.82 14.59
C GLN A 218 -37.96 5.32 14.55
N GLY A 219 -38.46 5.84 15.67
CA GLY A 219 -38.79 7.27 15.80
C GLY A 219 -37.55 8.15 15.99
N SER A 220 -36.43 7.57 16.43
CA SER A 220 -35.18 8.25 16.78
C SER A 220 -33.96 7.61 16.11
N ARG A 221 -32.82 8.31 16.19
CA ARG A 221 -31.50 7.86 15.68
C ARG A 221 -31.04 6.57 16.37
N ALA A 222 -30.18 5.81 15.70
CA ALA A 222 -29.62 4.59 16.27
C ALA A 222 -28.65 4.90 17.43
N PRO A 223 -28.69 4.16 18.55
CA PRO A 223 -27.85 4.42 19.70
C PRO A 223 -26.41 3.89 19.54
N GLY A 224 -26.18 2.94 18.61
CA GLY A 224 -24.88 2.29 18.44
C GLY A 224 -23.74 3.26 18.12
N PRO A 225 -22.49 2.94 18.53
CA PRO A 225 -21.38 3.89 18.52
C PRO A 225 -21.08 4.44 17.12
N PHE A 226 -21.25 3.65 16.05
CA PHE A 226 -21.06 4.08 14.65
C PHE A 226 -22.11 5.07 14.13
N ALA A 227 -23.24 5.20 14.82
CA ALA A 227 -24.32 6.12 14.49
C ALA A 227 -24.33 7.35 15.42
N SER A 228 -24.06 7.16 16.71
CA SER A 228 -24.24 8.17 17.76
C SER A 228 -22.96 8.89 18.20
N VAL A 229 -21.79 8.25 18.07
CA VAL A 229 -20.51 8.80 18.53
C VAL A 229 -19.55 8.94 17.36
N LEU A 230 -19.12 7.81 16.80
CA LEU A 230 -18.28 7.72 15.61
C LEU A 230 -19.07 8.18 14.38
N TYR A 231 -18.38 8.80 13.42
CA TYR A 231 -19.00 9.38 12.21
C TYR A 231 -20.06 10.46 12.49
N ASN A 232 -19.81 11.28 13.51
CA ASN A 232 -20.47 12.56 13.69
C ASN A 232 -19.40 13.66 13.60
N GLU A 233 -19.70 14.75 12.91
CA GLU A 233 -18.82 15.89 12.74
C GLU A 233 -19.50 17.18 13.22
N LYS A 234 -18.71 18.24 13.45
CA LYS A 234 -19.28 19.55 13.76
C LYS A 234 -20.09 20.04 12.58
N ASP A 235 -21.31 20.49 12.85
CA ASP A 235 -22.19 21.05 11.85
C ASP A 235 -21.59 22.37 11.33
N PRO A 236 -21.16 22.44 10.06
CA PRO A 236 -20.54 23.64 9.51
C PRO A 236 -21.55 24.79 9.37
N SER A 237 -22.85 24.53 9.44
CA SER A 237 -23.89 25.57 9.45
C SER A 237 -24.09 26.21 10.83
N ASN A 238 -23.47 25.66 11.88
CA ASN A 238 -23.55 26.21 13.22
C ASN A 238 -22.28 26.99 13.57
N ALA A 239 -22.37 28.32 13.47
CA ALA A 239 -21.27 29.24 13.79
C ALA A 239 -20.75 29.13 15.23
N GLU A 240 -21.56 28.63 16.17
CA GLU A 240 -21.16 28.43 17.57
C GLU A 240 -20.35 27.13 17.78
N GLY A 241 -20.35 26.22 16.78
CA GLY A 241 -19.45 25.06 16.74
C GLY A 241 -19.77 23.91 17.71
N PHE A 242 -20.92 23.95 18.41
CA PHE A 242 -21.32 22.94 19.40
C PHE A 242 -22.26 21.85 18.86
N ARG A 243 -22.98 22.10 17.76
CA ARG A 243 -23.89 21.09 17.19
C ARG A 243 -23.10 20.07 16.39
N MET A 244 -23.29 18.80 16.72
CA MET A 244 -22.80 17.69 15.90
C MET A 244 -23.88 17.27 14.91
N ARG A 245 -23.47 16.90 13.70
CA ARG A 245 -24.31 16.27 12.68
C ARG A 245 -23.73 14.91 12.27
N PRO A 246 -24.58 13.95 11.90
CA PRO A 246 -24.11 12.68 11.34
C PRO A 246 -23.42 12.90 9.98
N VAL A 247 -22.38 12.12 9.73
CA VAL A 247 -21.73 12.03 8.42
C VAL A 247 -22.61 11.20 7.50
N TRP A 248 -23.36 11.89 6.64
CA TRP A 248 -24.30 11.29 5.69
C TRP A 248 -23.91 11.59 4.24
N GLU A 249 -24.30 12.76 3.75
CA GLU A 249 -24.11 13.18 2.36
C GLU A 249 -22.63 13.38 2.03
N VAL A 250 -22.24 12.95 0.83
CA VAL A 250 -20.88 13.17 0.32
C VAL A 250 -20.74 14.60 -0.18
N GLU A 251 -19.74 15.29 0.35
CA GLU A 251 -19.34 16.63 -0.07
C GLU A 251 -18.77 16.59 -1.50
N VAL A 252 -18.75 17.74 -2.17
CA VAL A 252 -18.17 17.81 -3.52
C VAL A 252 -16.67 17.49 -3.49
N ASN A 253 -16.19 16.76 -4.49
CA ASN A 253 -14.78 16.43 -4.63
C ASN A 253 -14.33 16.30 -6.07
N SER A 254 -13.01 16.32 -6.27
CA SER A 254 -12.37 16.07 -7.56
C SER A 254 -11.04 15.35 -7.41
N MET A 255 -10.64 14.65 -8.46
CA MET A 255 -9.38 13.93 -8.54
C MET A 255 -8.85 13.95 -9.96
N ILE A 256 -7.66 14.50 -10.16
CA ILE A 256 -6.91 14.42 -11.42
C ILE A 256 -6.35 13.00 -11.57
N THR A 257 -6.68 12.33 -12.67
CA THR A 257 -6.14 11.00 -12.99
C THR A 257 -5.06 11.09 -14.07
N LYS A 258 -5.13 12.11 -14.93
CA LYS A 258 -4.12 12.42 -15.94
C LYS A 258 -3.96 13.93 -16.11
N PRO A 259 -2.73 14.42 -16.31
CA PRO A 259 -1.47 13.69 -16.16
C PRO A 259 -1.28 13.21 -14.73
N ALA A 260 -0.51 12.14 -14.58
CA ALA A 260 -0.30 11.50 -13.31
C ALA A 260 0.68 12.31 -12.43
N ASP A 261 0.59 12.12 -11.11
CA ASP A 261 1.49 12.80 -10.18
C ASP A 261 2.95 12.49 -10.53
N LEU A 262 3.75 13.55 -10.71
CA LEU A 262 5.15 13.54 -11.14
C LEU A 262 5.41 12.98 -12.55
N GLU A 263 4.38 12.92 -13.40
CA GLU A 263 4.56 12.55 -14.80
C GLU A 263 5.37 13.61 -15.56
N VAL A 264 6.27 13.14 -16.42
CA VAL A 264 7.01 13.97 -17.37
C VAL A 264 6.27 13.96 -18.70
N ILE A 265 5.83 15.14 -19.14
CA ILE A 265 5.05 15.34 -20.36
C ILE A 265 5.73 16.37 -21.26
N CYS A 266 5.37 16.37 -22.54
CA CYS A 266 5.81 17.41 -23.47
C CYS A 266 5.14 18.75 -23.11
N ALA A 267 5.91 19.83 -23.15
CA ALA A 267 5.39 21.20 -23.01
C ALA A 267 4.43 21.56 -24.17
N GLY A 268 3.59 22.56 -23.95
CA GLY A 268 2.54 23.00 -24.86
C GLY A 268 1.14 22.78 -24.28
N LEU A 269 0.17 22.47 -25.15
CA LEU A 269 -1.22 22.27 -24.75
C LEU A 269 -1.42 20.87 -24.16
N VAL A 270 -1.58 20.79 -22.84
CA VAL A 270 -1.73 19.55 -22.08
C VAL A 270 -3.20 19.33 -21.72
N THR A 271 -3.70 18.12 -21.99
CA THR A 271 -5.05 17.72 -21.54
C THR A 271 -4.98 17.16 -20.13
N VAL A 272 -5.67 17.82 -19.21
CA VAL A 272 -5.92 17.38 -17.84
C VAL A 272 -7.28 16.72 -17.79
N GLU A 273 -7.37 15.53 -17.22
CA GLU A 273 -8.62 14.81 -17.03
C GLU A 273 -8.67 14.13 -15.66
N GLY A 274 -9.89 13.85 -15.22
CA GLY A 274 -10.13 13.25 -13.92
C GLY A 274 -11.59 13.00 -13.64
N TRP A 275 -11.87 12.66 -12.39
CA TRP A 275 -13.21 12.41 -11.88
C TRP A 275 -13.61 13.48 -10.87
N SER A 276 -14.90 13.79 -10.86
CA SER A 276 -15.53 14.68 -9.90
C SER A 276 -16.82 14.06 -9.41
N TRP A 277 -17.21 14.27 -8.16
CA TRP A 277 -18.41 13.67 -7.60
C TRP A 277 -18.94 14.50 -6.43
N SER A 278 -20.22 14.33 -6.11
CA SER A 278 -20.87 14.90 -4.94
C SER A 278 -22.23 14.21 -4.75
N HIS A 279 -22.88 14.45 -3.62
CA HIS A 279 -24.28 14.06 -3.43
C HIS A 279 -25.20 14.59 -4.56
N ASP A 280 -25.13 15.89 -4.83
CA ASP A 280 -26.06 16.59 -5.73
C ASP A 280 -25.70 16.46 -7.21
N GLY A 281 -24.44 16.13 -7.53
CA GLY A 281 -23.85 16.32 -8.87
C GLY A 281 -22.86 17.49 -8.89
N VAL A 282 -22.03 17.54 -9.92
CA VAL A 282 -20.97 18.54 -10.09
C VAL A 282 -21.28 19.39 -11.32
N ALA A 283 -21.41 20.70 -11.11
CA ALA A 283 -21.72 21.68 -12.15
C ALA A 283 -20.48 22.23 -12.85
N LEU A 284 -19.35 22.30 -12.13
CA LEU A 284 -18.15 22.96 -12.59
C LEU A 284 -16.91 22.28 -12.02
N VAL A 285 -15.89 22.12 -12.86
CA VAL A 285 -14.52 21.83 -12.45
C VAL A 285 -13.60 22.88 -13.06
N GLU A 286 -12.69 23.41 -12.27
CA GLU A 286 -11.69 24.38 -12.70
C GLU A 286 -10.29 23.91 -12.33
N ILE A 287 -9.32 24.17 -13.20
CA ILE A 287 -7.91 23.79 -13.00
C ILE A 287 -7.05 25.04 -12.86
N SER A 288 -6.22 25.08 -11.83
CA SER A 288 -5.18 26.10 -11.64
C SER A 288 -3.80 25.49 -11.83
N LYS A 289 -2.88 26.26 -12.43
CA LYS A 289 -1.45 25.92 -12.56
C LYS A 289 -0.54 26.80 -11.69
N ASP A 290 -1.11 27.75 -10.97
CA ASP A 290 -0.41 28.83 -10.25
C ASP A 290 -0.85 28.92 -8.77
N GLU A 291 -1.10 27.75 -8.18
CA GLU A 291 -1.49 27.60 -6.77
C GLU A 291 -2.81 28.29 -6.40
N GLY A 292 -3.74 28.34 -7.34
CA GLY A 292 -5.09 28.86 -7.15
C GLY A 292 -5.26 30.36 -7.42
N LYS A 293 -4.26 31.03 -8.01
CA LYS A 293 -4.35 32.45 -8.37
C LYS A 293 -5.22 32.67 -9.62
N SER A 294 -5.13 31.78 -10.60
CA SER A 294 -5.97 31.77 -11.80
C SER A 294 -6.51 30.38 -12.09
N TRP A 295 -7.66 30.34 -12.77
CA TRP A 295 -8.45 29.13 -12.96
C TRP A 295 -8.92 29.02 -14.42
N VAL A 296 -8.74 27.83 -14.99
CA VAL A 296 -9.23 27.47 -16.32
C VAL A 296 -10.41 26.53 -16.14
N ARG A 297 -11.55 26.90 -16.73
CA ARG A 297 -12.77 26.08 -16.68
C ARG A 297 -12.61 24.81 -17.51
N GLY A 298 -12.84 23.67 -16.88
CA GLY A 298 -12.96 22.38 -17.54
C GLY A 298 -14.38 22.11 -18.04
N LYS A 299 -14.48 21.19 -19.00
CA LYS A 299 -15.74 20.54 -19.39
C LYS A 299 -16.01 19.39 -18.41
N VAL A 300 -17.20 19.36 -17.83
CA VAL A 300 -17.70 18.28 -16.99
C VAL A 300 -18.79 17.55 -17.76
N ASP A 301 -18.71 16.22 -17.79
CA ASP A 301 -19.74 15.39 -18.42
C ASP A 301 -21.00 15.32 -17.53
N GLY A 302 -22.16 15.05 -18.15
CA GLY A 302 -23.43 14.96 -17.42
C GLY A 302 -23.45 13.81 -16.40
N LYS A 303 -24.26 13.96 -15.35
CA LYS A 303 -24.44 12.92 -14.33
C LYS A 303 -25.18 11.70 -14.92
N GLU A 304 -24.55 10.54 -14.81
CA GLU A 304 -25.15 9.22 -15.10
C GLU A 304 -25.49 8.54 -13.76
N ASP A 305 -26.77 8.22 -13.52
CA ASP A 305 -27.28 7.70 -12.24
C ASP A 305 -26.75 8.48 -11.01
N GLN A 306 -25.93 7.84 -10.17
CA GLN A 306 -25.23 8.41 -9.03
C GLN A 306 -23.71 8.22 -9.17
N ALA A 307 -23.24 8.10 -10.41
CA ALA A 307 -21.83 7.91 -10.74
C ALA A 307 -21.03 9.21 -10.56
N TRP A 308 -19.71 9.06 -10.51
CA TRP A 308 -18.81 10.21 -10.70
C TRP A 308 -18.89 10.77 -12.13
N GLN A 309 -18.62 12.05 -12.28
CA GLN A 309 -18.60 12.77 -13.55
C GLN A 309 -17.17 12.99 -14.03
N LYS A 310 -16.91 12.66 -15.29
CA LYS A 310 -15.61 12.94 -15.91
C LYS A 310 -15.45 14.44 -16.13
N PHE A 311 -14.25 14.96 -15.90
CA PHE A 311 -13.89 16.31 -16.35
C PHE A 311 -12.66 16.29 -17.27
N THR A 312 -12.59 17.28 -18.16
CA THR A 312 -11.45 17.52 -19.06
C THR A 312 -11.16 19.02 -19.18
N ALA A 313 -9.89 19.42 -19.17
CA ALA A 313 -9.46 20.80 -19.38
C ALA A 313 -8.16 20.83 -20.19
N ALA A 314 -8.04 21.78 -21.11
CA ALA A 314 -6.80 22.01 -21.86
C ALA A 314 -6.02 23.14 -21.19
N ILE A 315 -4.79 22.87 -20.76
CA ILE A 315 -3.92 23.81 -20.06
C ILE A 315 -2.62 23.96 -20.84
N GLU A 316 -2.27 25.20 -21.18
CA GLU A 316 -0.98 25.51 -21.78
C GLU A 316 0.11 25.54 -20.69
N LEU A 317 1.14 24.72 -20.86
CA LEU A 317 2.26 24.57 -19.93
C LEU A 317 3.59 24.80 -20.66
N GLU A 318 4.34 25.79 -20.18
CA GLU A 318 5.72 26.01 -20.61
C GLU A 318 6.66 24.96 -19.99
N PRO A 319 7.87 24.75 -20.54
CA PRO A 319 8.87 23.88 -19.90
C PRO A 319 9.11 24.28 -18.44
N GLY A 320 8.98 23.32 -17.52
CA GLY A 320 9.15 23.57 -16.09
C GLY A 320 8.41 22.60 -15.17
N VAL A 321 8.50 22.87 -13.87
CA VAL A 321 7.76 22.14 -12.83
C VAL A 321 6.49 22.91 -12.51
N TRP A 322 5.35 22.23 -12.61
CA TRP A 322 4.02 22.80 -12.43
C TRP A 322 3.25 22.04 -11.37
N LYS A 323 2.44 22.76 -10.60
CA LYS A 323 1.47 22.14 -9.68
C LYS A 323 0.07 22.42 -10.21
N LEU A 324 -0.63 21.37 -10.63
CA LEU A 324 -2.01 21.47 -11.08
C LEU A 324 -2.97 21.19 -9.94
N ILE A 325 -3.92 22.08 -9.77
CA ILE A 325 -4.94 22.00 -8.73
C ILE A 325 -6.29 21.96 -9.42
N ALA A 326 -7.12 20.94 -9.15
CA ALA A 326 -8.50 20.92 -9.57
C ALA A 326 -9.41 21.35 -8.42
N ARG A 327 -10.41 22.17 -8.70
CA ARG A 327 -11.51 22.42 -7.78
C ARG A 327 -12.84 22.11 -8.44
N ALA A 328 -13.78 21.57 -7.66
CA ALA A 328 -15.13 21.25 -8.13
C ALA A 328 -16.20 22.04 -7.37
N THR A 329 -17.29 22.36 -8.05
CA THR A 329 -18.48 23.02 -7.49
C THR A 329 -19.70 22.15 -7.72
N SER A 330 -20.50 21.92 -6.69
CA SER A 330 -21.72 21.11 -6.79
C SER A 330 -22.81 21.81 -7.61
N GLU A 331 -23.81 21.05 -8.03
CA GLU A 331 -25.02 21.59 -8.70
C GLU A 331 -25.90 22.42 -7.74
N ARG A 332 -25.75 22.22 -6.43
CA ARG A 332 -26.42 23.02 -5.41
C ARG A 332 -25.65 24.33 -5.23
N LEU A 333 -26.37 25.46 -5.22
CA LEU A 333 -25.77 26.77 -4.93
C LEU A 333 -25.00 26.72 -3.59
N PRO A 334 -23.78 27.28 -3.50
CA PRO A 334 -22.96 27.16 -2.31
C PRO A 334 -23.64 27.84 -1.11
N HIS A 335 -23.91 27.07 -0.06
CA HIS A 335 -24.37 27.57 1.24
C HIS A 335 -23.19 27.62 2.24
N SER A 336 -22.03 27.03 1.91
CA SER A 336 -20.85 26.93 2.78
C SER A 336 -19.53 26.92 2.00
N PRO A 337 -18.38 27.36 2.58
CA PRO A 337 -17.05 27.26 1.96
C PRO A 337 -16.62 25.83 1.57
N LYS A 338 -17.24 24.80 2.16
CA LYS A 338 -17.03 23.38 1.81
C LYS A 338 -17.67 22.96 0.47
N ASP A 339 -18.49 23.80 -0.16
CA ASP A 339 -19.10 23.54 -1.48
C ASP A 339 -18.12 23.76 -2.64
N THR A 340 -16.85 24.04 -2.32
CA THR A 340 -15.71 24.07 -3.24
C THR A 340 -14.59 23.25 -2.63
N ASP A 341 -14.29 22.10 -3.22
CA ASP A 341 -13.15 21.26 -2.82
C ASP A 341 -11.94 21.53 -3.71
N ILE A 342 -10.73 21.43 -3.15
CA ILE A 342 -9.47 21.73 -3.83
C ILE A 342 -8.56 20.49 -3.75
N SER A 343 -8.37 19.81 -4.89
CA SER A 343 -7.43 18.71 -5.07
C SER A 343 -6.16 19.20 -5.77
N SER A 344 -4.96 18.71 -5.38
CA SER A 344 -3.70 19.10 -6.03
C SER A 344 -2.88 17.90 -6.51
N SER A 345 -2.25 18.04 -7.68
CA SER A 345 -1.33 17.11 -8.32
C SER A 345 -0.09 17.89 -8.79
N VAL A 346 1.11 17.33 -8.66
CA VAL A 346 2.33 18.01 -9.12
C VAL A 346 2.83 17.34 -10.40
N ILE A 347 3.22 18.11 -11.40
CA ILE A 347 3.73 17.65 -12.69
C ILE A 347 5.11 18.25 -12.88
N SER A 348 6.07 17.41 -13.26
CA SER A 348 7.41 17.87 -13.60
C SER A 348 7.62 17.66 -15.08
N SER A 349 7.59 18.71 -15.90
CA SER A 349 8.17 18.62 -17.24
C SER A 349 9.66 18.93 -17.13
N SER A 350 10.46 17.89 -16.86
CA SER A 350 11.90 17.97 -17.02
C SER A 350 12.48 16.62 -17.40
N THR A 351 13.56 16.68 -18.18
CA THR A 351 14.31 15.57 -18.74
C THR A 351 15.10 14.82 -17.65
N SER A 352 14.45 14.22 -16.66
CA SER A 352 15.04 13.19 -15.78
C SER A 352 13.97 12.61 -14.84
N ARG A 353 13.84 11.29 -14.76
CA ARG A 353 12.85 10.58 -13.92
C ARG A 353 13.39 10.40 -12.49
N TYR A 354 12.87 11.08 -11.46
CA TYR A 354 12.82 10.60 -10.05
C TYR A 354 11.85 11.44 -9.15
N PRO A 355 11.24 10.88 -8.07
CA PRO A 355 10.16 11.53 -7.31
C PRO A 355 10.57 12.71 -6.40
N GLN A 356 9.65 13.68 -6.25
CA GLN A 356 9.79 15.00 -5.60
C GLN A 356 10.13 15.07 -4.10
N ALA A 357 10.40 13.96 -3.41
CA ALA A 357 10.92 14.01 -2.04
C ALA A 357 12.33 14.65 -1.96
N LEU A 358 12.97 14.85 -3.11
CA LEU A 358 14.28 15.46 -3.30
C LEU A 358 14.25 16.98 -3.51
N SER A 359 13.09 17.61 -3.70
CA SER A 359 13.01 19.04 -4.07
C SER A 359 13.42 20.00 -2.94
N ILE A 360 13.64 19.51 -1.72
CA ILE A 360 14.16 20.28 -0.57
C ILE A 360 15.66 20.01 -0.36
N MET A 361 16.27 19.13 -1.16
CA MET A 361 17.66 18.71 -1.00
C MET A 361 18.56 19.38 -2.04
N ALA A 362 19.80 19.66 -1.63
CA ALA A 362 20.84 20.09 -2.54
C ALA A 362 20.91 19.15 -3.78
N PRO A 363 21.29 19.67 -4.96
CA PRO A 363 21.45 18.86 -6.17
C PRO A 363 22.29 17.60 -5.88
N PHE A 364 21.89 16.46 -6.45
CA PHE A 364 22.58 15.20 -6.23
C PHE A 364 24.01 15.27 -6.79
N GLU A 365 24.99 15.22 -5.89
CA GLU A 365 26.40 15.09 -6.23
C GLU A 365 26.88 13.67 -5.88
N PRO A 366 27.47 12.92 -6.83
CA PRO A 366 28.01 11.59 -6.56
C PRO A 366 29.17 11.67 -5.56
N LYS A 367 29.01 11.00 -4.42
CA LYS A 367 30.02 10.91 -3.37
C LYS A 367 30.70 9.55 -3.35
N TYR A 368 30.07 8.48 -3.79
CA TYR A 368 30.56 7.11 -3.62
C TYR A 368 30.97 6.44 -4.93
N ASN A 369 31.32 7.22 -5.97
CA ASN A 369 31.59 6.71 -7.30
C ASN A 369 32.63 5.55 -7.32
N ASN A 370 33.78 5.73 -6.66
CA ASN A 370 34.82 4.70 -6.57
C ASN A 370 34.32 3.46 -5.80
N GLU A 371 33.65 3.65 -4.67
CA GLU A 371 33.10 2.55 -3.88
C GLU A 371 32.01 1.79 -4.64
N VAL A 372 31.18 2.48 -5.41
CA VAL A 372 30.15 1.88 -6.26
C VAL A 372 30.82 1.06 -7.36
N GLN A 373 31.84 1.58 -8.05
CA GLN A 373 32.60 0.82 -9.04
C GLN A 373 33.24 -0.45 -8.43
N GLN A 374 33.79 -0.37 -7.22
CA GLN A 374 34.33 -1.53 -6.51
C GLN A 374 33.24 -2.56 -6.14
N MET A 375 32.06 -2.11 -5.73
CA MET A 375 30.92 -3.00 -5.44
C MET A 375 30.36 -3.66 -6.71
N MET A 376 30.28 -2.92 -7.81
CA MET A 376 29.92 -3.44 -9.13
C MET A 376 30.95 -4.45 -9.61
N PHE A 377 32.24 -4.18 -9.35
CA PHE A 377 33.32 -5.10 -9.66
C PHE A 377 33.12 -6.44 -8.96
N VAL A 378 32.90 -6.41 -7.65
CA VAL A 378 32.62 -7.61 -6.85
C VAL A 378 31.32 -8.31 -7.27
N ALA A 379 30.38 -7.63 -7.92
CA ALA A 379 29.17 -8.25 -8.47
C ALA A 379 29.38 -8.92 -9.84
N GLY A 380 30.57 -8.79 -10.44
CA GLY A 380 30.93 -9.44 -11.71
C GLY A 380 31.02 -8.51 -12.92
N GLU A 381 30.95 -7.19 -12.73
CA GLU A 381 31.43 -6.24 -13.74
C GLU A 381 32.97 -6.20 -13.69
N THR A 382 33.63 -6.19 -14.82
CA THR A 382 35.11 -6.32 -14.86
C THR A 382 35.76 -5.28 -15.76
N GLN A 383 34.96 -4.51 -16.49
CA GLN A 383 35.42 -3.41 -17.34
C GLN A 383 35.39 -2.09 -16.58
N ASP A 384 36.20 -1.13 -17.05
CA ASP A 384 36.17 0.23 -16.54
C ASP A 384 34.82 0.88 -16.86
N ILE A 385 34.06 1.13 -15.79
CA ILE A 385 32.71 1.67 -15.88
C ILE A 385 32.80 3.18 -16.03
N ALA A 386 32.02 3.76 -16.95
CA ALA A 386 31.90 5.21 -17.05
C ALA A 386 31.43 5.82 -15.73
N ASN A 387 32.05 6.92 -15.32
CA ASN A 387 31.70 7.63 -14.09
C ASN A 387 30.21 8.02 -14.04
N GLU A 388 29.60 8.29 -15.20
CA GLU A 388 28.17 8.57 -15.34
C GLU A 388 27.29 7.37 -14.97
N THR A 389 27.67 6.16 -15.37
CA THR A 389 26.95 4.92 -15.03
C THR A 389 27.03 4.63 -13.53
N ALA A 390 28.22 4.77 -12.94
CA ALA A 390 28.40 4.59 -11.50
C ALA A 390 27.63 5.68 -10.69
N ALA A 391 27.63 6.92 -11.18
CA ALA A 391 26.84 8.01 -10.60
C ALA A 391 25.34 7.74 -10.66
N LEU A 392 24.84 7.18 -11.77
CA LEU A 392 23.45 6.76 -11.89
C LEU A 392 23.12 5.69 -10.86
N VAL A 393 23.92 4.62 -10.74
CA VAL A 393 23.72 3.57 -9.72
C VAL A 393 23.68 4.16 -8.32
N GLU A 394 24.61 5.06 -8.00
CA GLU A 394 24.64 5.76 -6.72
C GLU A 394 23.35 6.56 -6.48
N GLN A 395 22.84 7.26 -7.50
CA GLN A 395 21.60 8.03 -7.43
C GLN A 395 20.41 7.12 -7.10
N ILE A 396 20.23 6.02 -7.86
CA ILE A 396 19.12 5.08 -7.66
C ILE A 396 19.14 4.56 -6.22
N VAL A 397 20.31 4.11 -5.76
CA VAL A 397 20.45 3.51 -4.43
C VAL A 397 20.17 4.54 -3.35
N ARG A 398 20.66 5.78 -3.50
CA ARG A 398 20.37 6.89 -2.57
C ARG A 398 18.87 7.13 -2.42
N GLU A 399 18.16 7.20 -3.54
CA GLU A 399 16.71 7.44 -3.55
C GLU A 399 15.94 6.31 -2.87
N GLN A 400 16.33 5.05 -3.10
CA GLN A 400 15.70 3.91 -2.42
C GLN A 400 15.98 3.91 -0.91
N ILE A 401 17.18 4.32 -0.48
CA ILE A 401 17.50 4.50 0.94
C ILE A 401 16.66 5.62 1.56
N ILE A 402 16.50 6.76 0.88
CA ILE A 402 15.63 7.87 1.33
C ILE A 402 14.18 7.39 1.44
N HIS A 403 13.69 6.62 0.48
CA HIS A 403 12.34 6.04 0.54
C HIS A 403 12.16 5.12 1.75
N LEU A 404 13.13 4.23 1.99
CA LEU A 404 13.13 3.33 3.15
C LEU A 404 13.12 4.12 4.46
N LEU A 405 13.97 5.14 4.59
CA LEU A 405 14.02 6.03 5.75
C LEU A 405 12.70 6.77 6.00
N THR A 406 12.06 7.25 4.93
CA THR A 406 10.74 7.92 5.02
C THR A 406 9.69 6.95 5.57
N LYS A 407 9.66 5.71 5.07
CA LYS A 407 8.74 4.67 5.55
C LYS A 407 9.03 4.24 6.98
N ALA A 408 10.29 4.12 7.36
CA ALA A 408 10.69 3.82 8.72
C ALA A 408 10.32 4.97 9.70
N LYS A 409 10.41 6.23 9.26
CA LYS A 409 9.94 7.40 10.02
C LYS A 409 8.43 7.38 10.25
N GLU A 410 7.64 7.05 9.23
CA GLU A 410 6.19 6.88 9.38
C GLU A 410 5.84 5.83 10.44
N LEU A 411 6.60 4.73 10.51
CA LEU A 411 6.41 3.70 11.53
C LEU A 411 6.82 4.14 12.93
N SER A 412 7.98 4.79 13.06
CA SER A 412 8.45 5.33 14.34
C SER A 412 7.47 6.36 14.91
N ALA A 413 6.95 7.25 14.05
CA ALA A 413 5.93 8.24 14.42
C ALA A 413 4.63 7.60 14.93
N ARG A 414 4.21 6.45 14.36
CA ARG A 414 3.04 5.69 14.85
C ARG A 414 3.24 5.11 16.25
N ARG A 415 4.48 4.87 16.67
CA ARG A 415 4.81 4.43 18.03
C ARG A 415 4.96 5.59 19.02
N GLY A 416 4.95 6.84 18.55
CA GLY A 416 5.26 8.01 19.37
C GLY A 416 6.75 8.20 19.64
N ASP A 417 7.63 7.49 18.92
CA ASP A 417 9.07 7.65 19.04
C ASP A 417 9.57 8.79 18.13
N LYS A 418 10.47 9.63 18.64
CA LYS A 418 11.11 10.70 17.85
C LYS A 418 12.21 10.17 16.92
N PHE A 419 12.86 9.09 17.30
CA PHE A 419 14.00 8.50 16.57
C PHE A 419 13.58 7.21 15.87
N ILE A 420 14.08 6.98 14.66
CA ILE A 420 13.95 5.68 14.00
C ILE A 420 14.77 4.67 14.80
N ALA A 421 14.16 3.54 15.15
CA ALA A 421 14.84 2.40 15.75
C ALA A 421 15.16 1.35 14.67
N VAL A 422 16.14 0.49 14.92
CA VAL A 422 16.50 -0.65 14.04
C VAL A 422 15.28 -1.45 13.59
N LYS A 423 14.34 -1.69 14.51
CA LYS A 423 13.07 -2.38 14.24
C LYS A 423 12.22 -1.75 13.13
N ASP A 424 12.24 -0.43 12.98
CA ASP A 424 11.47 0.27 11.94
C ASP A 424 12.01 0.02 10.54
N ILE A 425 13.33 -0.17 10.44
CA ILE A 425 14.05 -0.46 9.20
C ILE A 425 13.87 -1.94 8.85
N LEU A 426 14.09 -2.84 9.81
CA LEU A 426 13.91 -4.28 9.63
C LEU A 426 12.47 -4.63 9.24
N PHE A 427 11.48 -3.91 9.77
CA PHE A 427 10.07 -4.13 9.40
C PHE A 427 9.81 -3.92 7.90
N GLN A 428 10.55 -3.03 7.22
CA GLN A 428 10.37 -2.81 5.79
C GLN A 428 10.80 -4.02 4.95
N VAL A 429 11.83 -4.76 5.42
CA VAL A 429 12.43 -5.90 4.72
C VAL A 429 11.93 -7.26 5.26
N ARG A 430 10.95 -7.27 6.16
CA ARG A 430 10.44 -8.48 6.85
C ARG A 430 9.95 -9.62 5.95
N HIS A 431 9.61 -9.29 4.71
CA HIS A 431 9.10 -10.24 3.72
C HIS A 431 10.22 -11.09 3.10
N ASP A 432 11.48 -10.66 3.21
CA ASP A 432 12.66 -11.35 2.73
C ASP A 432 13.37 -12.00 3.92
N THR A 433 12.95 -13.23 4.24
CA THR A 433 13.48 -14.00 5.38
C THR A 433 14.99 -14.20 5.29
N ALA A 434 15.52 -14.46 4.09
CA ALA A 434 16.95 -14.62 3.86
C ALA A 434 17.72 -13.33 4.14
N ARG A 435 17.19 -12.17 3.75
CA ARG A 435 17.77 -10.86 4.07
C ARG A 435 17.70 -10.55 5.55
N MET A 436 16.57 -10.85 6.20
CA MET A 436 16.42 -10.70 7.65
C MET A 436 17.48 -11.50 8.42
N THR A 437 17.69 -12.77 8.07
CA THR A 437 18.75 -13.60 8.70
C THR A 437 20.15 -13.02 8.47
N ARG A 438 20.44 -12.49 7.28
CA ARG A 438 21.74 -11.84 7.00
C ARG A 438 21.93 -10.59 7.86
N LEU A 439 20.92 -9.73 7.95
CA LEU A 439 20.98 -8.50 8.75
C LEU A 439 21.11 -8.81 10.25
N GLN A 440 20.40 -9.82 10.74
CA GLN A 440 20.54 -10.31 12.11
C GLN A 440 21.97 -10.81 12.39
N ASN A 441 22.57 -11.56 11.47
CA ASN A 441 23.95 -12.02 11.60
C ASN A 441 24.95 -10.85 11.60
N VAL A 442 24.75 -9.81 10.80
CA VAL A 442 25.60 -8.61 10.80
C VAL A 442 25.58 -7.94 12.17
N ILE A 443 24.39 -7.77 12.78
CA ILE A 443 24.24 -7.18 14.11
C ILE A 443 24.90 -8.08 15.17
N ARG A 444 24.67 -9.40 15.11
CA ARG A 444 25.25 -10.39 16.02
C ARG A 444 26.78 -10.36 15.99
N TRP A 445 27.39 -10.47 14.81
CA TRP A 445 28.84 -10.45 14.64
C TRP A 445 29.48 -9.14 15.04
N LYS A 446 28.78 -8.01 14.91
CA LYS A 446 29.27 -6.74 15.44
C LYS A 446 29.31 -6.72 16.97
N LYS A 447 28.26 -7.20 17.63
CA LYS A 447 28.22 -7.28 19.11
C LYS A 447 29.35 -8.19 19.63
N LEU A 448 29.51 -9.36 19.02
CA LEU A 448 30.60 -10.30 19.34
C LEU A 448 32.00 -9.65 19.20
N ARG A 449 32.27 -8.98 18.08
CA ARG A 449 33.55 -8.26 17.88
C ARG A 449 33.74 -7.11 18.87
N GLY A 450 32.67 -6.41 19.24
CA GLY A 450 32.71 -5.35 20.25
C GLY A 450 32.99 -5.86 21.66
N GLU A 451 32.48 -7.04 22.02
CA GLU A 451 32.74 -7.70 23.30
C GLU A 451 34.14 -8.29 23.36
N ALA A 452 34.57 -8.99 22.31
CA ALA A 452 35.94 -9.51 22.18
C ALA A 452 37.01 -8.42 22.32
N ARG A 453 36.74 -7.21 21.78
CA ARG A 453 37.62 -6.03 21.94
C ARG A 453 37.68 -5.48 23.36
N LYS A 454 36.64 -5.67 24.17
CA LYS A 454 36.60 -5.22 25.57
C LYS A 454 37.30 -6.20 26.51
N THR A 455 37.35 -7.48 26.13
CA THR A 455 38.02 -8.54 26.90
C THR A 455 39.49 -8.73 26.54
N ALA A 456 39.97 -8.15 25.43
CA ALA A 456 41.38 -8.16 25.04
C ALA A 456 42.20 -7.19 25.93
N SER A 457 43.33 -7.67 26.47
CA SER A 457 44.26 -6.83 27.24
C SER A 457 44.99 -5.84 26.31
N ASP A 458 45.40 -4.69 26.83
CA ASP A 458 46.03 -3.59 26.08
C ASP A 458 47.34 -3.96 25.34
N LYS A 459 47.88 -5.18 25.55
CA LYS A 459 49.06 -5.70 24.84
C LYS A 459 48.75 -6.51 23.58
N ASP A 460 47.49 -6.88 23.34
CA ASP A 460 47.04 -7.64 22.17
C ASP A 460 46.12 -6.81 21.26
N LYS A 461 46.29 -5.48 21.23
CA LYS A 461 45.69 -4.67 20.17
C LYS A 461 46.53 -4.87 18.91
N PRO A 462 46.02 -5.52 17.86
CA PRO A 462 46.72 -5.49 16.58
C PRO A 462 46.78 -4.03 16.13
N GLU A 463 48.00 -3.51 15.98
CA GLU A 463 48.22 -2.34 15.14
C GLU A 463 47.67 -2.66 13.74
N ASN A 464 47.11 -1.63 13.12
CA ASN A 464 46.31 -1.66 11.91
C ASN A 464 46.63 -2.79 10.90
N ASP A 465 45.54 -3.31 10.31
CA ASP A 465 45.48 -4.03 9.03
C ASP A 465 45.51 -5.58 9.01
N ALA A 466 45.30 -6.26 10.14
CA ALA A 466 44.98 -7.69 10.18
C ALA A 466 43.59 -7.97 10.78
N GLU A 467 42.52 -7.47 10.14
CA GLU A 467 41.15 -7.88 10.44
C GLU A 467 40.72 -9.00 9.49
N ASP A 468 40.61 -10.22 10.02
CA ASP A 468 40.11 -11.49 9.41
C ASP A 468 41.17 -12.50 8.89
N SER A 469 42.21 -12.81 9.67
CA SER A 469 42.74 -14.19 9.69
C SER A 469 41.97 -15.00 10.73
N PHE A 470 41.15 -15.94 10.25
CA PHE A 470 40.56 -16.98 11.09
C PHE A 470 41.72 -17.88 11.57
N SER A 471 42.08 -17.78 12.84
CA SER A 471 42.82 -18.82 13.55
C SER A 471 42.43 -18.84 15.02
N ASP A 472 41.81 -19.94 15.41
CA ASP A 472 41.77 -20.54 16.75
C ASP A 472 41.42 -19.64 17.93
N THR A 473 40.14 -19.61 18.30
CA THR A 473 39.72 -19.57 19.71
C THR A 473 38.36 -20.26 19.89
N ASP A 474 38.31 -21.57 19.64
CA ASP A 474 37.08 -22.38 19.71
C ASP A 474 36.48 -22.53 21.12
N ASN A 475 37.20 -22.19 22.19
CA ASN A 475 36.73 -22.42 23.56
C ASN A 475 36.12 -21.20 24.27
N ALA A 476 36.15 -20.01 23.66
CA ALA A 476 35.45 -18.82 24.19
C ALA A 476 34.07 -18.59 23.53
N ALA A 477 33.79 -19.32 22.44
CA ALA A 477 32.61 -19.09 21.60
C ALA A 477 31.31 -19.64 22.22
N GLU A 478 31.35 -20.74 22.96
CA GLU A 478 30.13 -21.37 23.52
C GLU A 478 29.49 -20.58 24.68
N ASP A 479 30.30 -20.07 25.61
CA ASP A 479 29.80 -19.28 26.75
C ASP A 479 29.33 -17.88 26.32
N ILE A 480 29.94 -17.33 25.27
CA ILE A 480 29.50 -16.07 24.64
C ILE A 480 28.26 -16.32 23.77
N ALA A 481 28.16 -17.47 23.10
CA ALA A 481 26.97 -17.88 22.33
C ALA A 481 25.74 -18.03 23.22
N LYS A 482 25.85 -18.65 24.40
CA LYS A 482 24.73 -18.78 25.36
C LYS A 482 24.27 -17.45 25.94
N LYS A 483 25.19 -16.56 26.32
CA LYS A 483 24.84 -15.19 26.78
C LYS A 483 24.22 -14.31 25.68
N THR A 484 24.53 -14.59 24.41
CA THR A 484 24.00 -13.82 23.27
C THR A 484 22.66 -14.32 22.77
N THR A 485 22.27 -15.59 23.00
CA THR A 485 20.91 -16.09 22.69
C THR A 485 19.84 -15.31 23.44
N GLU A 486 20.08 -15.02 24.73
CA GLU A 486 19.21 -14.19 25.58
C GLU A 486 19.17 -12.72 25.11
N ALA A 487 20.29 -12.17 24.63
CA ALA A 487 20.37 -10.80 24.12
C ALA A 487 19.74 -10.62 22.73
N SER A 488 19.70 -11.68 21.90
CA SER A 488 18.97 -11.69 20.62
C SER A 488 17.46 -11.85 20.80
N ALA A 489 17.02 -12.61 21.81
CA ALA A 489 15.62 -12.64 22.22
C ALA A 489 15.16 -11.27 22.74
N ALA A 490 16.02 -10.54 23.46
CA ALA A 490 15.73 -9.19 23.96
C ALA A 490 15.68 -8.09 22.88
N LEU A 491 16.14 -8.34 21.65
CA LEU A 491 16.10 -7.34 20.55
C LEU A 491 14.70 -7.19 19.95
N MET A 492 13.76 -8.08 20.30
CA MET A 492 12.41 -8.14 19.76
C MET A 492 11.39 -8.12 20.92
N PRO A 493 10.86 -6.95 21.33
CA PRO A 493 9.80 -6.83 22.33
C PRO A 493 8.42 -7.36 21.88
N TRP A 494 8.37 -8.14 20.80
CA TRP A 494 7.16 -8.76 20.28
C TRP A 494 7.40 -10.27 20.32
N ASP A 495 6.92 -10.88 21.40
CA ASP A 495 6.61 -12.30 21.40
C ASP A 495 5.63 -12.57 20.25
N GLU A 496 6.13 -13.31 19.27
CA GLU A 496 5.41 -13.85 18.12
C GLU A 496 4.47 -15.01 18.49
N GLU A 497 4.10 -15.18 19.77
CA GLU A 497 3.17 -16.23 20.16
C GLU A 497 1.70 -15.95 19.78
N PHE A 498 1.34 -14.70 19.44
CA PHE A 498 -0.07 -14.32 19.38
C PHE A 498 -0.60 -13.59 18.13
N MET A 499 0.19 -13.26 17.10
CA MET A 499 -0.32 -12.33 16.06
C MET A 499 -0.16 -12.69 14.58
N PHE A 500 0.49 -13.79 14.16
CA PHE A 500 0.65 -14.09 12.72
C PHE A 500 0.58 -15.59 12.36
N ALA A 501 0.01 -15.88 11.18
CA ALA A 501 -0.21 -17.25 10.67
C ALA A 501 1.04 -17.90 10.03
N VAL A 502 2.13 -17.16 9.84
CA VAL A 502 3.39 -17.69 9.30
C VAL A 502 4.49 -17.42 10.30
N ARG A 503 4.98 -18.49 10.92
CA ARG A 503 6.13 -18.47 11.81
C ARG A 503 7.40 -18.20 11.00
N PRO A 504 8.31 -17.31 11.43
CA PRO A 504 9.69 -17.39 11.01
C PRO A 504 10.25 -18.78 11.40
N PRO A 505 11.15 -19.38 10.61
CA PRO A 505 11.81 -20.60 11.03
C PRO A 505 12.68 -20.28 12.26
N GLY A 506 12.19 -20.63 13.45
CA GLY A 506 12.88 -20.42 14.71
C GLY A 506 12.43 -21.48 15.68
N GLY A 507 13.27 -22.49 15.91
CA GLY A 507 13.01 -23.54 16.87
C GLY A 507 13.80 -24.82 16.59
N ASP A 508 15.12 -24.73 16.49
CA ASP A 508 16.04 -25.76 16.96
C ASP A 508 17.43 -25.14 17.12
N ALA A 509 17.96 -25.22 18.33
CA ALA A 509 19.14 -24.49 18.80
C ALA A 509 20.47 -25.00 18.24
N ASP A 510 20.47 -26.01 17.36
CA ASP A 510 21.69 -26.68 16.88
C ASP A 510 21.90 -26.66 15.35
N ALA A 511 21.10 -25.91 14.60
CA ALA A 511 21.33 -25.75 13.17
C ALA A 511 21.16 -24.29 12.73
N VAL A 512 22.27 -23.57 12.59
CA VAL A 512 22.33 -22.38 11.74
C VAL A 512 22.04 -22.86 10.31
N GLN A 513 20.76 -22.94 9.93
CA GLN A 513 20.38 -23.21 8.54
C GLN A 513 20.86 -22.04 7.70
N ILE A 514 22.02 -22.20 7.07
CA ILE A 514 22.51 -21.28 6.05
C ILE A 514 21.45 -21.29 4.94
N SER A 515 20.76 -20.16 4.75
CA SER A 515 19.77 -20.03 3.68
C SER A 515 20.38 -20.48 2.34
N GLU A 516 19.58 -21.13 1.49
CA GLU A 516 20.05 -21.64 0.19
C GLU A 516 20.78 -20.56 -0.62
N GLN A 517 20.27 -19.32 -0.59
CA GLN A 517 20.92 -18.15 -1.21
C GLN A 517 22.27 -17.78 -0.61
N SER A 518 22.44 -17.93 0.71
CA SER A 518 23.74 -17.70 1.37
C SER A 518 24.75 -18.78 0.96
N ARG A 519 24.29 -20.03 0.81
CA ARG A 519 25.11 -21.15 0.36
C ARG A 519 25.56 -20.97 -1.09
N GLU A 520 24.66 -20.54 -1.98
CA GLU A 520 24.99 -20.22 -3.37
C GLU A 520 26.02 -19.09 -3.48
N ARG A 521 25.94 -18.05 -2.65
CA ARG A 521 26.93 -16.95 -2.63
C ARG A 521 28.30 -17.41 -2.16
N LEU A 522 28.35 -18.31 -1.17
CA LEU A 522 29.62 -18.87 -0.66
C LEU A 522 30.27 -19.80 -1.69
N ILE A 523 29.48 -20.67 -2.32
CA ILE A 523 29.94 -21.51 -3.44
C ILE A 523 30.48 -20.63 -4.57
N TRP A 524 29.74 -19.59 -4.95
CA TRP A 524 30.19 -18.66 -5.98
C TRP A 524 31.48 -17.95 -5.61
N ALA A 525 31.60 -17.47 -4.35
CA ALA A 525 32.83 -16.82 -3.90
C ALA A 525 34.03 -17.78 -3.98
N ASP A 526 33.86 -19.04 -3.57
CA ASP A 526 34.89 -20.08 -3.63
C ASP A 526 35.29 -20.43 -5.08
N GLU A 527 34.30 -20.62 -5.97
CA GLU A 527 34.51 -20.84 -7.41
C GLU A 527 35.24 -19.68 -8.08
N VAL A 528 34.99 -18.47 -7.61
CA VAL A 528 35.60 -17.24 -8.12
C VAL A 528 37.02 -17.08 -7.60
N THR A 529 37.26 -17.27 -6.30
CA THR A 529 38.59 -17.10 -5.69
C THR A 529 39.55 -18.23 -6.03
N SER A 530 39.05 -19.45 -6.26
CA SER A 530 39.88 -20.61 -6.67
C SER A 530 40.57 -20.42 -8.03
N LYS A 531 40.11 -19.48 -8.85
CA LYS A 531 40.66 -19.18 -10.17
C LYS A 531 41.51 -17.91 -10.21
N MET A 532 41.70 -17.23 -9.08
CA MET A 532 42.43 -15.96 -8.99
C MET A 532 43.91 -16.19 -8.73
N SER A 533 44.75 -15.33 -9.29
CA SER A 533 46.13 -15.16 -8.82
C SER A 533 46.16 -14.51 -7.42
N GLY A 534 47.28 -14.59 -6.70
CA GLY A 534 47.42 -13.97 -5.38
C GLY A 534 47.21 -12.44 -5.38
N GLU A 535 47.65 -11.76 -6.46
CA GLU A 535 47.46 -10.32 -6.64
C GLU A 535 45.99 -9.98 -6.92
N GLU A 536 45.34 -10.76 -7.78
CA GLU A 536 43.90 -10.65 -8.08
C GLU A 536 43.04 -10.89 -6.84
N TYR A 537 43.37 -11.91 -6.06
CA TYR A 537 42.71 -12.21 -4.79
C TYR A 537 42.85 -11.06 -3.80
N THR A 538 44.04 -10.45 -3.71
CA THR A 538 44.28 -9.29 -2.83
C THR A 538 43.47 -8.07 -3.27
N LYS A 539 43.41 -7.79 -4.58
CA LYS A 539 42.58 -6.73 -5.16
C LYS A 539 41.08 -6.98 -4.92
N TRP A 540 40.62 -8.21 -5.14
CA TRP A 540 39.24 -8.62 -4.89
C TRP A 540 38.86 -8.50 -3.42
N CYS A 541 39.74 -8.95 -2.52
CA CYS A 541 39.56 -8.80 -1.08
C CYS A 541 39.46 -7.32 -0.66
N SER A 542 40.27 -6.45 -1.26
CA SER A 542 40.19 -5.00 -1.04
C SER A 542 38.84 -4.43 -1.48
N TYR A 543 38.37 -4.77 -2.69
CA TYR A 543 37.10 -4.26 -3.22
C TYR A 543 35.87 -4.86 -2.51
N ARG A 544 35.96 -6.10 -2.01
CA ARG A 544 34.89 -6.71 -1.21
C ARG A 544 34.63 -5.96 0.11
N LYS A 545 35.64 -5.22 0.60
CA LYS A 545 35.52 -4.36 1.78
C LYS A 545 34.84 -3.02 1.48
N ALA A 546 34.57 -2.69 0.21
CA ALA A 546 33.88 -1.49 -0.20
C ALA A 546 32.48 -1.41 0.46
N SER A 547 32.19 -0.28 1.08
CA SER A 547 30.92 -0.03 1.75
C SER A 547 30.65 1.47 1.83
N PHE A 548 29.40 1.83 2.11
CA PHE A 548 29.04 3.22 2.32
C PHE A 548 29.40 3.75 3.73
N HIS A 549 29.70 2.87 4.69
CA HIS A 549 29.79 3.21 6.13
C HIS A 549 31.17 3.12 6.78
N ARG A 550 32.04 2.14 6.47
CA ARG A 550 33.15 1.64 7.34
C ARG A 550 34.23 2.67 7.82
N ALA A 551 34.23 3.90 7.33
CA ALA A 551 35.00 5.03 7.89
C ALA A 551 34.35 6.40 7.59
N LYS A 552 33.08 6.38 7.19
CA LYS A 552 32.43 7.46 6.41
C LYS A 552 31.01 7.74 6.93
N GLU A 553 30.75 7.51 8.21
CA GLU A 553 29.41 7.69 8.79
C GLU A 553 28.86 9.10 8.56
N ALA A 554 29.68 10.14 8.77
CA ALA A 554 29.29 11.52 8.52
C ALA A 554 28.91 11.75 7.04
N ARG A 555 29.73 11.22 6.12
CA ARG A 555 29.49 11.26 4.68
C ARG A 555 28.20 10.52 4.29
N PHE A 556 27.92 9.37 4.93
CA PHE A 556 26.72 8.58 4.66
C PHE A 556 25.46 9.28 5.18
N ARG A 557 25.53 9.88 6.37
CA ARG A 557 24.45 10.68 6.93
C ARG A 557 24.09 11.85 6.02
N GLU A 558 25.10 12.57 5.55
CA GLU A 558 24.91 13.68 4.62
C GLU A 558 24.35 13.18 3.28
N TRP A 559 24.92 12.11 2.71
CA TRP A 559 24.50 11.51 1.45
C TRP A 559 23.07 11.00 1.48
N ALA A 560 22.66 10.27 2.52
CA ALA A 560 21.28 9.82 2.70
C ALA A 560 20.36 10.90 3.29
N CYS A 561 20.88 12.11 3.52
CA CYS A 561 20.19 13.25 4.13
C CYS A 561 19.51 12.93 5.47
N ILE A 562 20.19 12.09 6.27
CA ILE A 562 19.84 11.77 7.65
C ILE A 562 20.04 13.04 8.49
N GLY A 563 18.99 13.47 9.20
CA GLY A 563 18.88 14.77 9.87
C GLY A 563 17.89 15.73 9.20
N VAL A 564 17.63 15.56 7.90
CA VAL A 564 16.55 16.28 7.18
C VAL A 564 15.35 15.37 6.98
N VAL A 565 15.59 14.15 6.46
CA VAL A 565 14.53 13.16 6.22
C VAL A 565 14.07 12.53 7.52
N ALA A 566 15.02 12.11 8.36
CA ALA A 566 14.77 11.40 9.61
C ALA A 566 15.90 11.54 10.62
N ASP A 567 15.55 11.44 11.91
CA ASP A 567 16.49 11.51 13.02
C ASP A 567 16.92 10.09 13.46
N LEU A 568 18.22 9.81 13.33
CA LEU A 568 18.90 8.60 13.83
C LEU A 568 19.91 8.97 14.92
N ARG A 569 20.02 8.15 15.97
CA ARG A 569 20.99 8.41 17.06
C ARG A 569 22.43 8.31 16.54
N LYS A 570 23.37 9.03 17.17
CA LYS A 570 24.79 9.15 16.72
C LYS A 570 25.62 7.84 16.77
N LYS A 571 25.13 6.78 17.41
CA LYS A 571 25.80 5.46 17.54
C LYS A 571 24.80 4.32 17.27
N ASP A 572 23.93 4.53 16.29
CA ASP A 572 22.81 3.62 16.02
C ASP A 572 23.22 2.52 15.01
N GLU A 573 22.94 1.26 15.36
CA GLU A 573 23.12 0.08 14.49
C GLU A 573 22.32 0.21 13.18
N ALA A 574 21.31 1.08 13.17
CA ALA A 574 20.50 1.44 12.01
C ALA A 574 21.33 1.83 10.77
N ILE A 575 22.43 2.58 10.93
CA ILE A 575 23.22 3.05 9.78
C ILE A 575 23.94 1.90 9.07
N GLU A 576 24.43 0.93 9.82
CA GLU A 576 25.07 -0.24 9.25
C GLU A 576 24.09 -1.11 8.49
N ILE A 577 22.88 -1.27 9.01
CA ILE A 577 21.81 -2.00 8.34
C ILE A 577 21.47 -1.29 7.02
N LEU A 578 21.30 0.03 7.04
CA LEU A 578 21.03 0.81 5.83
C LEU A 578 22.17 0.72 4.83
N SER A 579 23.42 0.80 5.28
CA SER A 579 24.59 0.63 4.42
C SER A 579 24.69 -0.79 3.85
N SER A 580 24.34 -1.82 4.62
CA SER A 580 24.33 -3.21 4.17
C SER A 580 23.29 -3.41 3.07
N ILE A 581 22.08 -2.86 3.28
CA ILE A 581 21.00 -2.84 2.29
C ILE A 581 21.46 -2.10 1.02
N ALA A 582 22.11 -0.94 1.15
CA ALA A 582 22.61 -0.17 0.00
C ALA A 582 23.63 -0.98 -0.84
N VAL A 583 24.58 -1.67 -0.19
CA VAL A 583 25.54 -2.55 -0.88
C VAL A 583 24.81 -3.68 -1.62
N GLU A 584 23.77 -4.26 -1.02
CA GLU A 584 22.97 -5.31 -1.66
C GLU A 584 22.19 -4.78 -2.88
N MET A 585 21.67 -3.55 -2.82
CA MET A 585 21.01 -2.90 -3.96
C MET A 585 21.97 -2.70 -5.13
N VAL A 586 23.20 -2.22 -4.89
CA VAL A 586 24.23 -2.05 -5.94
C VAL A 586 24.50 -3.39 -6.63
N LYS A 587 24.73 -4.45 -5.84
CA LYS A 587 25.02 -5.79 -6.39
C LYS A 587 23.85 -6.33 -7.22
N ARG A 588 22.63 -6.18 -6.72
CA ARG A 588 21.42 -6.64 -7.42
C ARG A 588 21.15 -5.88 -8.72
N LEU A 589 21.31 -4.56 -8.72
CA LEU A 589 21.20 -3.75 -9.95
C LEU A 589 22.24 -4.17 -10.97
N THR A 590 23.48 -4.40 -10.51
CA THR A 590 24.58 -4.85 -11.38
C THR A 590 24.25 -6.20 -11.99
N ASP A 591 23.91 -7.20 -11.16
CA ASP A 591 23.51 -8.54 -11.61
C ASP A 591 22.42 -8.51 -12.70
N MET A 592 21.39 -7.69 -12.50
CA MET A 592 20.30 -7.53 -13.46
C MET A 592 20.76 -6.85 -14.75
N ALA A 593 21.61 -5.81 -14.64
CA ALA A 593 22.17 -5.13 -15.80
C ALA A 593 23.10 -6.03 -16.62
N LEU A 594 23.94 -6.84 -15.97
CA LEU A 594 24.74 -7.87 -16.64
C LEU A 594 23.80 -8.84 -17.39
N SER A 595 22.73 -9.31 -16.73
CA SER A 595 21.76 -10.24 -17.35
C SER A 595 21.07 -9.66 -18.59
N ILE A 596 20.71 -8.37 -18.55
CA ILE A 596 20.11 -7.65 -19.68
C ILE A 596 21.12 -7.49 -20.82
N GLN A 597 22.35 -7.12 -20.49
CA GLN A 597 23.43 -7.01 -21.47
C GLN A 597 23.69 -8.36 -22.16
N ALA A 598 23.63 -9.47 -21.43
CA ALA A 598 23.75 -10.81 -21.99
C ALA A 598 22.69 -11.08 -23.06
N GLN A 599 21.42 -10.77 -22.74
CA GLN A 599 20.28 -10.96 -23.63
C GLN A 599 20.38 -10.09 -24.89
N GLU A 600 20.87 -8.85 -24.75
CA GLU A 600 21.09 -7.95 -25.88
C GLU A 600 22.16 -8.49 -26.83
N ILE A 601 23.27 -9.01 -26.29
CA ILE A 601 24.33 -9.64 -27.08
C ILE A 601 23.80 -10.88 -27.80
N THR A 602 22.99 -11.73 -27.14
CA THR A 602 22.37 -12.91 -27.79
C THR A 602 21.45 -12.52 -28.94
N THR A 603 20.69 -11.44 -28.79
CA THR A 603 19.67 -11.03 -29.77
C THR A 603 20.31 -10.36 -31.01
N GLN A 604 21.54 -9.88 -30.90
CA GLN A 604 22.21 -9.07 -31.93
C GLN A 604 23.22 -9.82 -32.81
N GLY A 605 23.48 -11.13 -32.62
CA GLY A 605 24.48 -11.83 -33.46
C GLY A 605 24.43 -13.36 -33.52
N GLY A 606 25.14 -13.93 -34.50
CA GLY A 606 25.26 -15.38 -34.76
C GLY A 606 26.14 -16.15 -33.76
N LYS A 607 26.48 -17.42 -34.05
CA LYS A 607 27.08 -18.43 -33.11
C LYS A 607 28.21 -17.93 -32.18
N GLU A 608 29.03 -16.95 -32.57
CA GLU A 608 30.08 -16.38 -31.71
C GLU A 608 29.52 -15.48 -30.57
N HIS A 609 28.42 -14.76 -30.83
CA HIS A 609 27.73 -13.92 -29.84
C HIS A 609 26.91 -14.75 -28.83
N GLU A 610 26.47 -15.94 -29.21
CA GLU A 610 25.84 -16.89 -28.28
C GLU A 610 26.84 -17.41 -27.23
N ALA A 611 28.10 -17.64 -27.60
CA ALA A 611 29.15 -18.02 -26.66
C ALA A 611 29.50 -16.88 -25.68
N ALA A 612 29.53 -15.64 -26.16
CA ALA A 612 29.72 -14.45 -25.32
C ALA A 612 28.57 -14.23 -24.33
N ALA A 613 27.32 -14.42 -24.76
CA ALA A 613 26.15 -14.34 -23.90
C ALA A 613 26.05 -15.50 -22.90
N ALA A 614 26.41 -16.72 -23.31
CA ALA A 614 26.52 -17.88 -22.43
C ALA A 614 27.62 -17.68 -21.37
N ALA A 615 28.75 -17.06 -21.72
CA ALA A 615 29.80 -16.71 -20.75
C ALA A 615 29.32 -15.67 -19.71
N LEU A 616 28.49 -14.71 -20.14
CA LEU A 616 27.90 -13.68 -19.29
C LEU A 616 26.81 -14.23 -18.35
N GLN A 617 26.02 -15.20 -18.82
CA GLN A 617 25.03 -15.93 -18.02
C GLN A 617 25.64 -17.01 -17.12
N ALA A 618 26.74 -17.63 -17.53
CA ALA A 618 27.35 -18.73 -16.80
C ALA A 618 28.00 -18.30 -15.48
N ARG A 619 28.21 -17.00 -15.21
CA ARG A 619 28.88 -16.49 -13.98
C ARG A 619 30.25 -17.15 -13.66
N ARG A 620 30.84 -17.90 -14.59
CA ARG A 620 31.83 -18.97 -14.30
C ARG A 620 33.22 -18.79 -14.93
N GLN A 621 33.44 -17.77 -15.74
CA GLN A 621 34.78 -17.41 -16.22
C GLN A 621 35.28 -16.22 -15.40
N GLY A 622 36.43 -16.40 -14.74
CA GLY A 622 36.89 -15.61 -13.60
C GLY A 622 36.80 -14.09 -13.75
N LEU A 623 36.57 -13.41 -12.62
CA LEU A 623 36.46 -11.95 -12.48
C LEU A 623 37.66 -11.15 -13.06
N PHE A 624 38.76 -11.82 -13.37
CA PHE A 624 40.01 -11.21 -13.82
C PHE A 624 40.50 -11.72 -15.17
N LEU A 625 39.62 -12.28 -16.01
CA LEU A 625 39.89 -12.34 -17.46
C LEU A 625 39.85 -10.90 -18.00
N MET A 626 40.87 -10.12 -17.67
CA MET A 626 41.14 -8.75 -18.06
C MET A 626 41.56 -8.72 -19.53
N SER A 627 40.68 -9.21 -20.39
CA SER A 627 40.72 -9.19 -21.86
C SER A 627 39.82 -10.32 -22.36
N ASN A 628 38.51 -10.23 -22.09
CA ASN A 628 37.57 -10.81 -23.04
C ASN A 628 37.22 -9.69 -24.04
N PRO A 629 37.94 -9.54 -25.16
CA PRO A 629 37.78 -8.42 -26.11
C PRO A 629 36.38 -8.36 -26.77
N GLN A 630 35.48 -9.25 -26.38
CA GLN A 630 34.14 -9.43 -26.93
C GLN A 630 33.04 -8.79 -26.07
N ARG A 631 33.34 -8.28 -24.86
CA ARG A 631 32.32 -7.80 -23.92
C ARG A 631 32.44 -6.28 -23.63
N PRO A 632 31.41 -5.46 -23.98
CA PRO A 632 31.38 -4.05 -23.59
C PRO A 632 31.06 -3.88 -22.08
N ALA A 633 31.50 -2.77 -21.48
CA ALA A 633 31.13 -2.40 -20.11
C ALA A 633 29.62 -2.16 -19.97
N ILE A 634 29.05 -2.34 -18.77
CA ILE A 634 27.68 -1.89 -18.50
C ILE A 634 27.57 -0.38 -18.73
N ASP A 635 26.69 -0.01 -19.67
CA ASP A 635 26.22 1.35 -19.88
C ASP A 635 24.99 1.71 -19.00
N ALA A 636 24.78 3.01 -18.77
CA ALA A 636 23.66 3.59 -18.02
C ALA A 636 22.29 3.09 -18.51
N ARG A 637 22.14 2.78 -19.81
CA ARG A 637 20.92 2.20 -20.37
C ARG A 637 20.55 0.86 -19.73
N HIS A 638 21.52 -0.01 -19.45
CA HIS A 638 21.26 -1.32 -18.84
C HIS A 638 20.86 -1.16 -17.38
N ILE A 639 21.47 -0.20 -16.67
CA ILE A 639 21.10 0.16 -15.29
C ILE A 639 19.66 0.70 -15.24
N ARG A 640 19.27 1.60 -16.16
CA ARG A 640 17.90 2.13 -16.23
C ARG A 640 16.88 1.02 -16.47
N LYS A 641 17.16 0.13 -17.44
CA LYS A 641 16.29 -1.00 -17.77
C LYS A 641 16.22 -2.02 -16.64
N ALA A 642 17.34 -2.31 -15.96
CA ALA A 642 17.38 -3.14 -14.76
C ALA A 642 16.50 -2.55 -13.65
N PHE A 643 16.64 -1.25 -13.38
CA PHE A 643 15.80 -0.58 -12.40
C PHE A 643 14.33 -0.60 -12.80
N GLU A 644 13.98 -0.26 -14.05
CA GLU A 644 12.60 -0.38 -14.56
C GLU A 644 12.02 -1.79 -14.38
N MET A 645 12.81 -2.83 -14.63
CA MET A 645 12.38 -4.21 -14.42
C MET A 645 12.06 -4.49 -12.94
N THR A 646 12.83 -3.96 -12.00
CA THR A 646 12.49 -4.05 -10.56
C THR A 646 11.21 -3.30 -10.19
N GLN A 647 10.84 -2.28 -10.97
CA GLN A 647 9.60 -1.54 -10.77
C GLN A 647 8.41 -2.19 -11.52
N SER A 648 8.67 -3.03 -12.52
CA SER A 648 7.65 -3.65 -13.37
C SER A 648 7.01 -4.89 -12.73
N GLN A 649 5.70 -5.08 -12.94
CA GLN A 649 5.01 -6.31 -12.55
C GLN A 649 5.36 -7.44 -13.54
N PRO A 650 5.71 -8.65 -13.08
CA PRO A 650 5.85 -9.78 -14.00
C PRO A 650 4.49 -10.09 -14.64
N LYS A 651 4.45 -10.16 -15.98
CA LYS A 651 3.29 -10.66 -16.72
C LYS A 651 3.07 -12.12 -16.30
N ILE A 652 1.96 -12.40 -15.60
CA ILE A 652 1.58 -13.76 -15.24
C ILE A 652 1.24 -14.50 -16.54
N ARG A 653 2.15 -15.37 -17.00
CA ARG A 653 1.83 -16.42 -17.96
C ARG A 653 1.40 -17.66 -17.17
N GLY A 654 0.14 -18.06 -17.36
CA GLY A 654 -0.33 -19.41 -17.02
C GLY A 654 -1.07 -19.53 -15.68
N TYR A 655 -2.27 -20.10 -15.77
CA TYR A 655 -3.10 -20.55 -14.67
C TYR A 655 -2.34 -21.55 -13.77
N GLN A 656 -2.15 -21.20 -12.50
CA GLN A 656 -2.10 -22.18 -11.40
C GLN A 656 -2.92 -21.62 -10.23
N LEU A 657 -4.09 -22.22 -10.01
CA LEU A 657 -4.93 -22.00 -8.84
C LEU A 657 -4.18 -22.43 -7.56
N ASN A 658 -4.41 -21.69 -6.47
CA ASN A 658 -4.02 -22.00 -5.09
C ASN A 658 -2.59 -21.65 -4.60
N ARG A 659 -2.12 -20.42 -4.82
CA ARG A 659 -1.24 -19.76 -3.83
C ARG A 659 -1.73 -18.35 -3.52
N ARG A 660 -2.09 -18.10 -2.26
CA ARG A 660 -2.36 -16.77 -1.71
C ARG A 660 -1.08 -15.94 -1.83
N VAL A 661 -1.08 -14.93 -2.69
CA VAL A 661 0.03 -13.98 -2.84
C VAL A 661 -0.27 -12.79 -1.94
N GLY A 662 0.44 -12.67 -0.82
CA GLY A 662 0.44 -11.46 0.00
C GLY A 662 0.97 -10.24 -0.79
N PRO A 663 0.90 -9.02 -0.23
CA PRO A 663 1.44 -7.83 -0.89
C PRO A 663 2.91 -8.05 -1.27
N LYS A 664 3.21 -8.02 -2.57
CA LYS A 664 4.57 -8.22 -3.09
C LYS A 664 5.46 -7.01 -2.76
N PRO A 665 6.74 -7.24 -2.47
CA PRO A 665 7.64 -6.19 -1.97
C PRO A 665 8.15 -5.23 -3.04
N LEU A 666 8.66 -4.10 -2.57
CA LEU A 666 9.59 -3.21 -3.28
C LEU A 666 10.73 -4.08 -3.86
N GLN A 667 10.76 -4.39 -5.16
CA GLN A 667 11.66 -5.45 -5.64
C GLN A 667 13.16 -5.09 -5.64
N LEU A 668 13.55 -3.86 -5.31
CA LEU A 668 14.95 -3.53 -5.01
C LEU A 668 15.28 -3.60 -3.50
N ILE A 669 14.26 -3.48 -2.65
CA ILE A 669 14.31 -3.67 -1.18
C ILE A 669 13.85 -5.10 -0.83
#